data_AF-A0A8K0H201-F1
#
_entry.id   AF-A0A8K0H201-F1
#
_cell.length_a   1.000
_cell.length_b   1.000
_cell.length_c   1.000
_cell.angle_alpha   90.00
_cell.angle_beta   90.00
_cell.angle_gamma   90.00
#
_symmetry.space_group_name_H-M   'P 1'
#
loop_
_entity.id
_entity.type
_entity.pdbx_description
1 polymer ?
#
loop_
_entity_poly.entity_id
_entity_poly.type
_entity_poly.pdbx_seq_one_letter_code
_entity_poly.pdbx_strand_id
1 'polypeptide(L)'
;MAETPTKAIRFGIIGCAQIARKVIRAINLAPRATLCAIGSRSIEKAQKFAILCGLSETLVKVYGSYDQVLDDPCVDVVYVPLPTSLHLQWAILAAQKKKHLLLEKPTALDVAELDQILEACKSNGVQFMDGSMWLHHPRTTKMKDLISDSTHFGQINFIHSTSTASVTAEFFESNIRVRPDLDSLGAVGALGWYCIGAALWAKDFQVPSLITSSPDVTKNSAGVTLSCTASLNWDDKTVATIHCSFLSGTTMDLAVCGTNGTVHLNDLAIPFREDSAAFEFVSGAKFTQLHIGWTAKPEELRVDSKLPQEVLMVEELAGLVEGIKKNGHSPDGKWPEISRKTQLVLDAVKKSIDLGCVPVKLRSFLHGQRLYLQLLLHRSRGNLSLLNNPALKSKLITLFSICGRIDDACGVFEDGLEDEHVPESVWVAMAIGYSRNGYPERALLLYCDMLRRFIRPGNFVFSTALKASADLFDFRFGRAVHAQIVKSNEEPDQVVNNALLRLYVECGCSDEVLKLFEGMPERNVVSWNTLIAGFVEKDKLFDCFYTFRRMQGEGMGFSWVTLTTILPACGRVTALHSGKEIHALIVKSANRPDVFVLNSLMDMYAKCGAIDYCKRVFCKMQSKDLTSWNTMLTGYAVNGYMEEAMELFEKMVESGIKPDGITFIALLSGCSHAGLTDEGHRFFRKMKLDYGLSPTVEHYACLVDILGRAGRIKEALEVVENMPMKPSNSIWGSLLNSCRLHGNVSLGELIAEQLFELEPDNPGNYIMLSNIYANAEMWGSVNMVREMMEKKGIKKDAGCSWIQIKNRIHTFVAGGGFELCNSPEFKKVWSELMEAMQDNGYITDTSVVLHDVNEEVKALWVCGHSERLATTFALIHTAAKMPVRITKNLRVCVDCHSWLKHVSSITGRVIVLRDTNRFHHFKEGACSCNDYW
;
A
#
# COMPACT_ATOMS: atom_id res chain seq x y z
N MET A 1 60.57 -5.15 35.31
CA MET A 1 60.41 -3.77 34.81
C MET A 1 58.94 -3.42 34.98
N ALA A 2 58.62 -2.43 35.82
CA ALA A 2 57.24 -2.00 36.05
C ALA A 2 56.74 -1.27 34.80
N GLU A 3 55.69 -1.80 34.16
CA GLU A 3 54.98 -1.09 33.10
C GLU A 3 54.40 0.20 33.69
N THR A 4 54.75 1.33 33.07
CA THR A 4 54.17 2.63 33.38
C THR A 4 52.66 2.55 33.14
N PRO A 5 51.79 3.03 34.07
CA PRO A 5 50.35 2.97 33.89
C PRO A 5 49.98 3.71 32.60
N THR A 6 49.33 2.99 31.69
CA THR A 6 48.91 3.53 30.40
C THR A 6 47.95 4.69 30.66
N LYS A 7 48.31 5.91 30.21
CA LYS A 7 47.41 7.06 30.33
C LYS A 7 46.10 6.74 29.60
N ALA A 8 44.99 6.72 30.33
CA ALA A 8 43.66 6.51 29.77
C ALA A 8 43.41 7.49 28.60
N ILE A 9 42.78 7.01 27.54
CA ILE A 9 42.36 7.82 26.40
C ILE A 9 41.27 8.79 26.86
N ARG A 10 41.46 10.06 26.53
CA ARG A 10 40.66 11.15 27.08
C ARG A 10 39.53 11.51 26.12
N PHE A 11 38.29 11.32 26.56
CA PHE A 11 37.09 11.56 25.78
C PHE A 11 36.50 12.94 26.08
N GLY A 12 36.02 13.60 25.02
CA GLY A 12 35.17 14.79 25.07
C GLY A 12 33.79 14.49 24.51
N ILE A 13 32.76 15.24 24.96
CA ILE A 13 31.40 15.14 24.42
C ILE A 13 31.03 16.48 23.78
N ILE A 14 30.58 16.47 22.52
CA ILE A 14 30.05 17.66 21.85
C ILE A 14 28.52 17.58 21.70
N GLY A 15 27.81 17.95 22.77
CA GLY A 15 26.34 17.92 22.82
C GLY A 15 25.80 17.44 24.16
N CYS A 16 24.53 17.74 24.43
CA CYS A 16 23.82 17.37 25.67
C CYS A 16 22.56 16.54 25.39
N ALA A 17 22.58 15.70 24.36
CA ALA A 17 21.45 14.81 24.08
C ALA A 17 21.36 13.70 25.15
N GLN A 18 20.15 13.20 25.41
CA GLN A 18 19.92 12.17 26.44
C GLN A 18 20.76 10.91 26.23
N ILE A 19 21.02 10.52 24.96
CA ILE A 19 21.86 9.36 24.62
C ILE A 19 23.30 9.50 25.14
N ALA A 20 23.81 10.73 25.26
CA ALA A 20 25.16 10.98 25.73
C ALA A 20 25.37 10.56 27.19
N ARG A 21 24.31 10.50 28.00
CA ARG A 21 24.37 9.96 29.37
C ARG A 21 24.83 8.50 29.39
N LYS A 22 24.37 7.71 28.40
CA LYS A 22 24.74 6.30 28.27
C LYS A 22 26.22 6.16 27.95
N VAL A 23 26.73 6.95 27.00
CA VAL A 23 28.14 6.93 26.59
C VAL A 23 29.06 7.52 27.67
N ILE A 24 28.64 8.56 28.39
CA ILE A 24 29.38 9.10 29.55
C ILE A 24 29.59 8.03 30.61
N ARG A 25 28.54 7.29 30.97
CA ARG A 25 28.69 6.16 31.91
C ARG A 25 29.64 5.10 31.34
N ALA A 26 29.53 4.78 30.05
CA ALA A 26 30.39 3.79 29.41
C ALA A 26 31.87 4.19 29.49
N ILE A 27 32.18 5.47 29.22
CA ILE A 27 33.52 6.04 29.36
C ILE A 27 34.04 5.91 30.80
N ASN A 28 33.21 6.19 31.79
CA ASN A 28 33.64 6.11 33.20
C ASN A 28 33.86 4.67 33.70
N LEU A 29 33.23 3.67 33.06
CA LEU A 29 33.39 2.26 33.42
C LEU A 29 34.48 1.55 32.61
N ALA A 30 34.88 2.13 31.48
CA ALA A 30 35.88 1.59 30.56
C ALA A 30 37.30 1.76 31.14
N PRO A 31 38.05 0.68 31.42
CA PRO A 31 39.41 0.75 32.00
C PRO A 31 40.41 1.65 31.25
N ARG A 32 40.29 1.77 29.92
CA ARG A 32 41.19 2.55 29.06
C ARG A 32 40.68 3.95 28.75
N ALA A 33 39.51 4.35 29.25
CA ALA A 33 38.90 5.63 28.91
C ALA A 33 38.70 6.52 30.14
N THR A 34 38.72 7.84 29.91
CA THR A 34 38.33 8.82 30.92
C THR A 34 37.61 9.97 30.25
N LEU A 35 36.56 10.49 30.89
CA LEU A 35 35.89 11.69 30.44
C LEU A 35 36.67 12.92 30.90
N CYS A 36 36.91 13.89 30.02
CA CYS A 36 37.68 15.09 30.35
C CYS A 36 37.01 16.42 29.96
N ALA A 37 36.07 16.40 29.00
CA ALA A 37 35.39 17.60 28.56
C ALA A 37 33.94 17.35 28.11
N ILE A 38 33.05 18.31 28.36
CA ILE A 38 31.70 18.37 27.78
C ILE A 38 31.45 19.78 27.25
N GLY A 39 30.94 19.89 26.02
CA GLY A 39 30.53 21.14 25.41
C GLY A 39 29.05 21.17 25.05
N SER A 40 28.44 22.33 25.18
CA SER A 40 27.13 22.67 24.60
C SER A 40 27.23 24.00 23.87
N ARG A 41 26.18 24.42 23.15
CA ARG A 41 26.09 25.78 22.58
C ARG A 41 25.86 26.87 23.63
N SER A 42 25.72 26.48 24.89
CA SER A 42 25.50 27.36 26.04
C SER A 42 26.19 26.75 27.26
N ILE A 43 27.02 27.53 27.94
CA ILE A 43 27.74 27.08 29.13
C ILE A 43 26.78 26.60 30.23
N GLU A 44 25.66 27.30 30.43
CA GLU A 44 24.64 26.93 31.41
C GLU A 44 24.02 25.56 31.09
N LYS A 45 23.76 25.30 29.81
CA LYS A 45 23.20 24.01 29.37
C LYS A 45 24.21 22.88 29.57
N ALA A 46 25.49 23.14 29.30
CA ALA A 46 26.57 22.18 29.51
C ALA A 46 26.75 21.87 31.01
N GLN A 47 26.73 22.88 31.88
CA GLN A 47 26.83 22.72 33.34
C GLN A 47 25.65 21.95 33.91
N LYS A 48 24.41 22.33 33.55
CA LYS A 48 23.20 21.59 33.95
C LYS A 48 23.25 20.13 33.54
N PHE A 49 23.72 19.85 32.32
CA PHE A 49 23.86 18.48 31.83
C PHE A 49 24.96 17.69 32.57
N ALA A 50 26.10 18.33 32.86
CA ALA A 50 27.18 17.71 33.63
C ALA A 50 26.74 17.32 35.05
N ILE A 51 26.03 18.22 35.74
CA ILE A 51 25.42 17.97 37.05
C ILE A 51 24.45 16.79 36.98
N LEU A 52 23.58 16.76 35.97
CA LEU A 52 22.61 15.68 35.76
C LEU A 52 23.27 14.32 35.47
N CYS A 53 24.51 14.33 34.96
CA CYS A 53 25.33 13.12 34.77
C CYS A 53 26.15 12.74 36.00
N GLY A 54 26.08 13.50 37.10
CA GLY A 54 26.84 13.24 38.33
C GLY A 54 28.34 13.52 38.21
N LEU A 55 28.75 14.45 37.35
CA LEU A 55 30.16 14.78 37.10
C LEU A 55 30.63 15.93 37.99
N SER A 56 31.83 15.81 38.58
CA SER A 56 32.44 16.90 39.36
C SER A 56 33.09 17.95 38.43
N GLU A 57 32.81 19.23 38.67
CA GLU A 57 33.44 20.36 37.94
C GLU A 57 34.97 20.41 38.10
N THR A 58 35.52 19.76 39.14
CA THR A 58 36.97 19.68 39.35
C THR A 58 37.68 18.64 38.48
N LEU A 59 36.93 17.72 37.84
CA LEU A 59 37.48 16.58 37.08
C LEU A 59 37.15 16.63 35.58
N VAL A 60 36.03 17.24 35.20
CA VAL A 60 35.58 17.35 33.80
C VAL A 60 35.39 18.83 33.44
N LYS A 61 36.08 19.29 32.39
CA LYS A 61 35.94 20.67 31.91
C LYS A 61 34.60 20.85 31.20
N VAL A 62 33.94 21.97 31.45
CA VAL A 62 32.65 22.31 30.84
C VAL A 62 32.82 23.53 29.94
N TYR A 63 32.39 23.40 28.69
CA TYR A 63 32.59 24.40 27.64
C TYR A 63 31.26 24.94 27.10
N GLY A 64 31.28 26.23 26.74
CA GLY A 64 30.13 26.96 26.20
C GLY A 64 30.01 26.91 24.67
N SER A 65 30.97 26.27 24.00
CA SER A 65 30.90 25.92 22.58
C SER A 65 31.48 24.53 22.31
N TYR A 66 31.17 23.97 21.14
CA TYR A 66 31.76 22.71 20.69
C TYR A 66 33.21 22.90 20.24
N ASP A 67 33.57 24.02 19.62
CA ASP A 67 34.94 24.36 19.22
C ASP A 67 35.91 24.31 20.41
N GLN A 68 35.49 24.81 21.57
CA GLN A 68 36.32 24.76 22.78
C GLN A 68 36.66 23.33 23.22
N VAL A 69 35.76 22.36 23.01
CA VAL A 69 36.04 20.94 23.26
C VAL A 69 37.05 20.41 22.23
N LEU A 70 36.90 20.81 20.96
CA LEU A 70 37.79 20.39 19.87
C LEU A 70 39.18 21.04 19.97
N ASP A 71 39.29 22.24 20.53
CA ASP A 71 40.56 22.92 20.73
C ASP A 71 41.28 22.47 22.01
N ASP A 72 40.61 21.78 22.93
CA ASP A 72 41.24 21.31 24.16
C ASP A 72 42.29 20.21 23.86
N PRO A 73 43.58 20.44 24.14
CA PRO A 73 44.63 19.43 23.95
C PRO A 73 44.48 18.23 24.90
N CYS A 74 43.63 18.34 25.93
CA CYS A 74 43.28 17.23 26.80
C CYS A 74 42.34 16.23 26.14
N VAL A 75 41.66 16.58 25.05
CA VAL A 75 40.69 15.69 24.38
C VAL A 75 41.38 14.91 23.26
N ASP A 76 41.26 13.59 23.28
CA ASP A 76 41.80 12.68 22.27
C ASP A 76 40.73 12.17 21.32
N VAL A 77 39.57 11.82 21.88
CA VAL A 77 38.40 11.31 21.18
C VAL A 77 37.23 12.23 21.47
N VAL A 78 36.38 12.50 20.48
CA VAL A 78 35.09 13.16 20.70
C VAL A 78 33.93 12.26 20.33
N TYR A 79 32.95 12.20 21.23
CA TYR A 79 31.64 11.63 20.95
C TYR A 79 30.68 12.73 20.49
N VAL A 80 29.98 12.46 19.38
CA VAL A 80 29.14 13.44 18.69
C VAL A 80 27.66 13.00 18.71
N PRO A 81 26.90 13.33 19.77
CA PRO A 81 25.47 13.03 19.90
C PRO A 81 24.59 14.19 19.39
N LEU A 82 24.92 14.72 18.22
CA LEU A 82 24.18 15.81 17.60
C LEU A 82 23.07 15.27 16.70
N PRO A 83 22.12 16.10 16.23
CA PRO A 83 21.28 15.74 15.11
C PRO A 83 22.11 15.39 13.88
N THR A 84 21.66 14.41 13.08
CA THR A 84 22.39 13.90 11.91
C THR A 84 22.75 14.99 10.90
N SER A 85 21.87 15.99 10.71
CA SER A 85 22.13 17.17 9.87
C SER A 85 23.36 18.00 10.27
N LEU A 86 23.86 17.85 11.50
CA LEU A 86 25.05 18.54 12.00
C LEU A 86 26.30 17.65 12.01
N HIS A 87 26.17 16.35 11.73
CA HIS A 87 27.30 15.42 11.81
C HIS A 87 28.42 15.79 10.83
N LEU A 88 28.08 16.09 9.57
CA LEU A 88 29.07 16.44 8.54
C LEU A 88 30.00 17.56 8.99
N GLN A 89 29.44 18.68 9.43
CA GLN A 89 30.18 19.86 9.87
C GLN A 89 31.13 19.52 11.03
N TRP A 90 30.58 18.94 12.11
CA TRP A 90 31.34 18.75 13.35
C TRP A 90 32.32 17.57 13.28
N ALA A 91 32.00 16.51 12.53
CA ALA A 91 32.92 15.40 12.32
C ALA A 91 34.13 15.82 11.47
N ILE A 92 33.92 16.59 10.39
CA ILE A 92 35.03 17.11 9.58
C ILE A 92 35.92 18.04 10.42
N LEU A 93 35.31 18.97 11.18
CA LEU A 93 36.08 19.89 12.02
C LEU A 93 36.88 19.15 13.10
N ALA A 94 36.28 18.15 13.76
CA ALA A 94 36.98 17.30 14.71
C ALA A 94 38.16 16.55 14.06
N ALA A 95 37.98 16.00 12.87
CA ALA A 95 39.06 15.34 12.12
C ALA A 95 40.20 16.31 11.77
N GLN A 96 39.89 17.52 11.31
CA GLN A 96 40.88 18.58 11.03
C GLN A 96 41.65 19.00 12.29
N LYS A 97 40.98 19.00 13.45
CA LYS A 97 41.56 19.24 14.78
C LYS A 97 42.23 17.99 15.37
N LYS A 98 42.41 16.93 14.56
CA LYS A 98 43.04 15.65 14.91
C LYS A 98 42.41 14.96 16.12
N LYS A 99 41.08 15.07 16.25
CA LYS A 99 40.30 14.32 17.24
C LYS A 99 39.76 13.04 16.61
N HIS A 100 39.96 11.92 17.30
CA HIS A 100 39.33 10.66 16.93
C HIS A 100 37.82 10.73 17.16
N LEU A 101 37.04 9.97 16.40
CA LEU A 101 35.59 10.11 16.34
C LEU A 101 34.85 8.87 16.81
N LEU A 102 33.95 9.08 17.77
CA LEU A 102 32.80 8.21 18.03
C LEU A 102 31.54 8.96 17.57
N LEU A 103 30.96 8.55 16.44
CA LEU A 103 29.83 9.27 15.86
C LEU A 103 28.51 8.55 16.20
N GLU A 104 27.52 9.30 16.69
CA GLU A 104 26.19 8.73 16.91
C GLU A 104 25.52 8.34 15.58
N LYS A 105 24.67 7.33 15.62
CA LYS A 105 23.95 6.85 14.43
C LYS A 105 22.59 7.55 14.27
N PRO A 106 22.05 7.65 13.04
CA PRO A 106 22.73 7.39 11.77
C PRO A 106 23.87 8.40 11.55
N THR A 107 24.96 7.95 10.93
CA THR A 107 26.22 8.70 10.92
C THR A 107 26.16 9.92 10.01
N ALA A 108 25.38 9.89 8.93
CA ALA A 108 25.18 11.01 8.01
C ALA A 108 23.79 10.98 7.37
N LEU A 109 23.40 12.04 6.64
CA LEU A 109 22.10 12.07 5.94
C LEU A 109 22.09 11.17 4.71
N ASP A 110 23.24 10.97 4.08
CA ASP A 110 23.46 10.05 2.97
C ASP A 110 24.92 9.56 2.90
N VAL A 111 25.18 8.62 1.99
CA VAL A 111 26.50 8.03 1.77
C VAL A 111 27.53 9.04 1.25
N ALA A 112 27.10 10.13 0.60
CA ALA A 112 28.01 11.14 0.06
C ALA A 112 28.55 12.04 1.19
N GLU A 113 27.69 12.43 2.14
CA GLU A 113 28.13 13.09 3.37
C GLU A 113 29.04 12.18 4.21
N LEU A 114 28.68 10.90 4.37
CA LEU A 114 29.53 9.96 5.10
C LEU A 114 30.90 9.79 4.43
N ASP A 115 30.95 9.68 3.10
CA ASP A 115 32.22 9.58 2.36
C ASP A 115 33.12 10.80 2.60
N GLN A 116 32.54 12.01 2.71
CA GLN A 116 33.31 13.22 3.07
C GLN A 116 33.86 13.15 4.49
N ILE A 117 33.06 12.69 5.47
CA ILE A 117 33.52 12.49 6.85
C ILE A 117 34.68 11.48 6.89
N LEU A 118 34.51 10.33 6.24
CA LEU A 118 35.51 9.26 6.22
C LEU A 118 36.81 9.69 5.52
N GLU A 119 36.71 10.44 4.42
CA GLU A 119 37.89 10.97 3.73
C GLU A 119 38.63 12.02 4.59
N ALA A 120 37.89 12.91 5.26
CA ALA A 120 38.48 13.85 6.22
C ALA A 120 39.19 13.11 7.37
N CYS A 121 38.61 12.01 7.85
CA CYS A 121 39.22 11.18 8.90
C CYS A 121 40.53 10.56 8.43
N LYS A 122 40.49 9.91 7.27
CA LYS A 122 41.63 9.24 6.66
C LYS A 122 42.76 10.22 6.36
N SER A 123 42.45 11.35 5.73
CA SER A 123 43.42 12.40 5.36
C SER A 123 44.11 13.03 6.59
N ASN A 124 43.43 13.07 7.74
CA ASN A 124 44.01 13.59 8.98
C ASN A 124 44.56 12.49 9.91
N GLY A 125 44.54 11.22 9.50
CA GLY A 125 45.04 10.10 10.30
C GLY A 125 44.23 9.83 11.58
N VAL A 126 42.94 10.18 11.61
CA VAL A 126 42.08 9.97 12.78
C VAL A 126 41.22 8.70 12.61
N GLN A 127 41.09 7.97 13.72
CA GLN A 127 40.18 6.83 13.84
C GLN A 127 38.71 7.30 13.82
N PHE A 128 37.88 6.60 13.06
CA PHE A 128 36.44 6.74 13.04
C PHE A 128 35.78 5.44 13.55
N MET A 129 34.72 5.57 14.35
CA MET A 129 33.84 4.48 14.72
C MET A 129 32.41 5.01 14.94
N ASP A 130 31.40 4.23 14.55
CA ASP A 130 29.99 4.57 14.83
C ASP A 130 29.49 3.99 16.17
N GLY A 131 28.34 4.47 16.63
CA GLY A 131 27.71 4.07 17.89
C GLY A 131 27.01 2.70 17.91
N SER A 132 27.35 1.75 17.04
CA SER A 132 26.70 0.42 16.95
C SER A 132 27.12 -0.56 18.06
N MET A 133 26.79 -0.23 19.30
CA MET A 133 27.22 -0.92 20.52
C MET A 133 26.99 -2.45 20.57
N TRP A 134 25.96 -2.97 19.89
CA TRP A 134 25.61 -4.41 19.91
C TRP A 134 26.66 -5.31 19.25
N LEU A 135 27.48 -4.77 18.34
CA LEU A 135 28.54 -5.52 17.67
C LEU A 135 29.69 -5.92 18.60
N HIS A 136 29.80 -5.28 19.77
CA HIS A 136 30.94 -5.46 20.68
C HIS A 136 30.69 -6.54 21.74
N HIS A 137 29.46 -6.99 21.95
CA HIS A 137 29.17 -8.03 22.94
C HIS A 137 29.65 -9.42 22.46
N PRO A 138 30.27 -10.25 23.32
CA PRO A 138 30.74 -11.59 22.94
C PRO A 138 29.64 -12.52 22.37
N ARG A 139 28.37 -12.29 22.76
CA ARG A 139 27.20 -12.98 22.17
C ARG A 139 27.20 -12.88 20.65
N THR A 140 27.51 -11.70 20.11
CA THR A 140 27.54 -11.46 18.67
C THR A 140 28.61 -12.33 17.99
N THR A 141 29.80 -12.49 18.58
CA THR A 141 30.81 -13.42 18.06
C THR A 141 30.33 -14.87 18.12
N LYS A 142 29.73 -15.31 19.24
CA LYS A 142 29.23 -16.68 19.38
C LYS A 142 28.13 -17.03 18.39
N MET A 143 27.20 -16.12 18.14
CA MET A 143 26.19 -16.29 17.09
C MET A 143 26.83 -16.37 15.71
N LYS A 144 27.89 -15.57 15.47
CA LYS A 144 28.59 -15.60 14.19
C LYS A 144 29.29 -16.92 13.95
N ASP A 145 29.96 -17.46 14.96
CA ASP A 145 30.62 -18.78 14.89
C ASP A 145 29.63 -19.88 14.45
N LEU A 146 28.40 -19.84 14.98
CA LEU A 146 27.34 -20.79 14.61
C LEU A 146 26.83 -20.59 13.18
N ILE A 147 26.51 -19.35 12.80
CA ILE A 147 25.97 -19.05 11.46
C ILE A 147 27.02 -19.33 10.36
N SER A 148 28.31 -19.19 10.70
CA SER A 148 29.43 -19.49 9.79
C SER A 148 29.76 -20.98 9.68
N ASP A 149 29.17 -21.86 10.51
CA ASP A 149 29.34 -23.30 10.38
C ASP A 149 28.53 -23.86 9.21
N SER A 150 29.17 -23.97 8.04
CA SER A 150 28.55 -24.51 6.83
C SER A 150 28.11 -25.97 6.95
N THR A 151 28.66 -26.73 7.91
CA THR A 151 28.32 -28.15 8.10
C THR A 151 27.00 -28.32 8.83
N HIS A 152 26.78 -27.56 9.91
CA HIS A 152 25.58 -27.70 10.74
C HIS A 152 24.52 -26.61 10.53
N PHE A 153 24.90 -25.39 10.15
CA PHE A 153 23.97 -24.30 9.84
C PHE A 153 23.62 -24.24 8.35
N GLY A 154 24.60 -24.53 7.50
CA GLY A 154 24.45 -24.54 6.04
C GLY A 154 24.32 -23.14 5.42
N GLN A 155 23.74 -23.05 4.23
CA GLN A 155 23.62 -21.76 3.51
C GLN A 155 22.51 -20.90 4.13
N ILE A 156 22.78 -19.62 4.39
CA ILE A 156 21.77 -18.66 4.84
C ILE A 156 20.72 -18.45 3.74
N ASN A 157 19.47 -18.77 4.02
CA ASN A 157 18.35 -18.57 3.10
C ASN A 157 17.59 -17.29 3.41
N PHE A 158 17.31 -17.07 4.70
CA PHE A 158 16.44 -15.99 5.15
C PHE A 158 17.02 -15.29 6.38
N ILE A 159 16.88 -13.97 6.42
CA ILE A 159 17.19 -13.15 7.60
C ILE A 159 15.98 -12.27 7.89
N HIS A 160 15.53 -12.22 9.14
CA HIS A 160 14.51 -11.30 9.59
C HIS A 160 15.10 -10.41 10.67
N SER A 161 15.05 -9.10 10.50
CA SER A 161 15.50 -8.17 11.54
C SER A 161 14.50 -7.05 11.75
N THR A 162 14.05 -6.91 13.00
CA THR A 162 13.01 -5.97 13.37
C THR A 162 13.52 -5.07 14.47
N SER A 163 13.38 -3.76 14.29
CA SER A 163 13.71 -2.77 15.33
C SER A 163 12.60 -1.74 15.40
N THR A 164 11.86 -1.76 16.49
CA THR A 164 10.72 -0.86 16.70
C THR A 164 10.82 -0.20 18.06
N ALA A 165 10.18 0.95 18.20
CA ALA A 165 10.14 1.67 19.46
C ALA A 165 8.72 2.13 19.75
N SER A 166 8.23 1.80 20.94
CA SER A 166 7.04 2.42 21.51
C SER A 166 7.39 3.83 21.95
N VAL A 167 6.76 4.82 21.33
CA VAL A 167 7.00 6.24 21.60
C VAL A 167 5.72 6.93 22.07
N THR A 168 5.86 8.00 22.84
CA THR A 168 4.73 8.76 23.39
C THR A 168 4.15 9.73 22.35
N ALA A 169 2.95 10.27 22.59
CA ALA A 169 2.39 11.34 21.74
C ALA A 169 3.33 12.55 21.63
N GLU A 170 3.95 12.97 22.75
CA GLU A 170 4.94 14.05 22.80
C GLU A 170 6.14 13.82 21.87
N PHE A 171 6.51 12.57 21.62
CA PHE A 171 7.59 12.24 20.67
C PHE A 171 7.25 12.72 19.25
N PHE A 172 6.00 12.56 18.82
CA PHE A 172 5.58 12.98 17.48
C PHE A 172 5.47 14.51 17.33
N GLU A 173 5.34 15.24 18.43
CA GLU A 173 5.25 16.71 18.43
C GLU A 173 6.64 17.38 18.49
N SER A 174 7.55 16.81 19.28
CA SER A 174 8.77 17.52 19.71
C SER A 174 10.08 16.84 19.31
N ASN A 175 10.07 15.55 18.96
CA ASN A 175 11.32 14.83 18.73
C ASN A 175 11.98 15.20 17.41
N ILE A 176 13.31 15.32 17.41
CA ILE A 176 14.08 15.64 16.22
C ILE A 176 13.91 14.59 15.11
N ARG A 177 13.67 13.32 15.46
CA ARG A 177 13.56 12.19 14.51
C ARG A 177 12.28 12.17 13.69
N VAL A 178 11.35 13.07 13.96
CA VAL A 178 10.11 13.24 13.17
C VAL A 178 10.08 14.59 12.45
N ARG A 179 11.19 15.34 12.48
CA ARG A 179 11.32 16.68 11.92
C ARG A 179 12.26 16.67 10.72
N PRO A 180 11.78 16.97 9.50
CA PRO A 180 12.57 16.83 8.27
C PRO A 180 13.78 17.77 8.21
N ASP A 181 13.73 18.91 8.89
CA ASP A 181 14.80 19.91 8.95
C ASP A 181 15.99 19.51 9.83
N LEU A 182 15.79 18.54 10.74
CA LEU A 182 16.82 18.10 11.69
C LEU A 182 17.28 16.66 11.44
N ASP A 183 16.35 15.75 11.16
CA ASP A 183 16.60 14.35 10.86
C ASP A 183 15.54 13.83 9.88
N SER A 184 15.86 13.92 8.58
CA SER A 184 14.98 13.48 7.49
C SER A 184 14.89 11.96 7.33
N LEU A 185 15.68 11.18 8.08
CA LEU A 185 15.76 9.72 7.92
C LEU A 185 14.71 8.98 8.75
N GLY A 186 14.15 9.60 9.78
CA GLY A 186 13.05 9.03 10.56
C GLY A 186 13.35 7.66 11.17
N ALA A 187 12.36 6.77 11.14
CA ALA A 187 12.48 5.40 11.64
C ALA A 187 13.54 4.60 10.86
N VAL A 188 13.68 4.87 9.55
CA VAL A 188 14.69 4.22 8.70
C VAL A 188 16.10 4.56 9.16
N GLY A 189 16.34 5.83 9.53
CA GLY A 189 17.59 6.30 10.11
C GLY A 189 17.87 5.72 11.49
N ALA A 190 16.94 5.88 12.42
CA ALA A 190 17.19 5.62 13.84
C ALA A 190 17.15 4.13 14.22
N LEU A 191 16.21 3.39 13.64
CA LEU A 191 15.93 1.98 13.93
C LEU A 191 16.37 1.08 12.77
N GLY A 192 16.15 1.51 11.53
CA GLY A 192 16.60 0.80 10.33
C GLY A 192 18.12 0.60 10.28
N TRP A 193 18.92 1.50 10.88
CA TRP A 193 20.37 1.31 11.05
C TRP A 193 20.71 -0.03 11.73
N TYR A 194 19.97 -0.40 12.79
CA TYR A 194 20.17 -1.69 13.47
C TYR A 194 19.75 -2.85 12.59
N CYS A 195 18.56 -2.79 11.97
CA CYS A 195 18.06 -3.89 11.15
C CYS A 195 18.97 -4.18 9.95
N ILE A 196 19.39 -3.12 9.28
CA ILE A 196 20.30 -3.19 8.13
C ILE A 196 21.67 -3.70 8.60
N GLY A 197 22.19 -3.15 9.70
CA GLY A 197 23.46 -3.59 10.27
C GLY A 197 23.45 -5.08 10.64
N ALA A 198 22.37 -5.58 11.22
CA ALA A 198 22.20 -6.99 11.57
C ALA A 198 22.12 -7.89 10.34
N ALA A 199 21.35 -7.50 9.31
CA ALA A 199 21.26 -8.24 8.06
C ALA A 199 22.61 -8.31 7.33
N LEU A 200 23.34 -7.19 7.28
CA LEU A 200 24.68 -7.13 6.72
C LEU A 200 25.66 -7.98 7.54
N TRP A 201 25.64 -7.88 8.87
CA TRP A 201 26.49 -8.69 9.75
C TRP A 201 26.31 -10.19 9.53
N ALA A 202 25.06 -10.67 9.41
CA ALA A 202 24.77 -12.07 9.13
C ALA A 202 25.43 -12.53 7.81
N LYS A 203 25.52 -11.63 6.82
CA LYS A 203 26.15 -11.83 5.51
C LYS A 203 27.58 -11.28 5.38
N ASP A 204 28.33 -11.19 6.48
CA ASP A 204 29.74 -10.74 6.46
C ASP A 204 29.92 -9.35 5.83
N PHE A 205 28.94 -8.48 6.04
CA PHE A 205 28.84 -7.15 5.45
C PHE A 205 28.93 -7.17 3.91
N GLN A 206 28.47 -8.24 3.25
CA GLN A 206 28.21 -8.22 1.82
C GLN A 206 26.96 -7.40 1.55
N VAL A 207 27.01 -6.47 0.59
CA VAL A 207 25.86 -5.63 0.25
C VAL A 207 24.87 -6.38 -0.68
N PRO A 208 23.56 -6.21 -0.49
CA PRO A 208 22.54 -6.81 -1.36
C PRO A 208 22.61 -6.23 -2.78
N SER A 209 22.20 -7.01 -3.77
CA SER A 209 22.13 -6.57 -5.17
C SER A 209 20.83 -5.86 -5.51
N LEU A 210 19.73 -6.22 -4.84
CA LEU A 210 18.40 -5.64 -5.05
C LEU A 210 17.73 -5.32 -3.70
N ILE A 211 17.26 -4.08 -3.55
CA ILE A 211 16.54 -3.59 -2.38
C ILE A 211 15.16 -3.14 -2.80
N THR A 212 14.12 -3.52 -2.05
CA THR A 212 12.74 -3.08 -2.33
C THR A 212 12.03 -2.78 -1.02
N SER A 213 11.59 -1.54 -0.80
CA SER A 213 10.68 -1.22 0.29
C SER A 213 9.29 -1.74 -0.01
N SER A 214 8.52 -2.03 1.03
CA SER A 214 7.15 -2.51 0.92
C SER A 214 6.16 -1.33 0.92
N PRO A 215 4.98 -1.47 0.27
CA PRO A 215 3.97 -0.39 0.21
C PRO A 215 3.38 0.04 1.57
N ASP A 216 3.66 -0.68 2.66
CA ASP A 216 3.23 -0.38 4.04
C ASP A 216 3.98 0.78 4.70
N VAL A 217 4.81 1.51 3.94
CA VAL A 217 5.57 2.65 4.45
C VAL A 217 4.62 3.75 4.93
N THR A 218 4.78 4.13 6.19
CA THR A 218 4.00 5.21 6.81
C THR A 218 4.87 6.45 6.97
N LYS A 219 4.40 7.60 6.48
CA LYS A 219 5.04 8.91 6.64
C LYS A 219 4.16 9.84 7.49
N ASN A 220 4.77 10.78 8.22
CA ASN A 220 4.01 11.86 8.87
C ASN A 220 3.62 12.94 7.84
N SER A 221 2.84 13.94 8.26
CA SER A 221 2.41 15.06 7.41
C SER A 221 3.56 15.86 6.79
N ALA A 222 4.75 15.83 7.40
CA ALA A 222 5.96 16.48 6.92
C ALA A 222 6.81 15.59 5.99
N GLY A 223 6.33 14.38 5.66
CA GLY A 223 7.00 13.45 4.75
C GLY A 223 8.09 12.57 5.38
N VAL A 224 8.30 12.63 6.70
CA VAL A 224 9.29 11.80 7.41
C VAL A 224 8.73 10.39 7.64
N THR A 225 9.53 9.37 7.31
CA THR A 225 9.13 7.97 7.46
C THR A 225 9.06 7.56 8.94
N LEU A 226 7.87 7.14 9.38
CA LEU A 226 7.59 6.63 10.73
C LEU A 226 7.64 5.11 10.83
N SER A 227 7.37 4.40 9.73
CA SER A 227 7.44 2.94 9.66
C SER A 227 7.79 2.49 8.25
N CYS A 228 8.63 1.45 8.12
CA CYS A 228 9.04 0.89 6.85
C CYS A 228 9.41 -0.59 7.00
N THR A 229 8.90 -1.40 6.08
CA THR A 229 9.40 -2.77 5.82
C THR A 229 10.16 -2.78 4.50
N ALA A 230 11.29 -3.49 4.42
CA ALA A 230 12.04 -3.64 3.17
C ALA A 230 12.64 -5.04 3.01
N SER A 231 12.78 -5.47 1.76
CA SER A 231 13.47 -6.70 1.37
C SER A 231 14.85 -6.37 0.79
N LEU A 232 15.86 -7.11 1.21
CA LEU A 232 17.23 -7.06 0.73
C LEU A 232 17.56 -8.42 0.11
N ASN A 233 17.98 -8.44 -1.15
CA ASN A 233 18.21 -9.68 -1.89
C ASN A 233 19.67 -9.73 -2.36
N TRP A 234 20.32 -10.87 -2.14
CA TRP A 234 21.66 -11.16 -2.63
C TRP A 234 21.62 -12.09 -3.85
N ASP A 235 22.70 -12.08 -4.64
CA ASP A 235 22.82 -12.87 -5.87
C ASP A 235 22.80 -14.40 -5.60
N ASP A 236 23.16 -14.82 -4.39
CA ASP A 236 23.14 -16.22 -3.95
C ASP A 236 21.76 -16.69 -3.44
N LYS A 237 20.72 -15.88 -3.69
CA LYS A 237 19.32 -16.11 -3.31
C LYS A 237 19.02 -15.96 -1.81
N THR A 238 19.97 -15.50 -0.99
CA THR A 238 19.64 -15.06 0.36
C THR A 238 18.70 -13.85 0.30
N VAL A 239 17.64 -13.87 1.12
CA VAL A 239 16.71 -12.75 1.28
C VAL A 239 16.71 -12.31 2.74
N ALA A 240 16.83 -11.01 2.99
CA ALA A 240 16.57 -10.43 4.29
C ALA A 240 15.30 -9.57 4.26
N THR A 241 14.48 -9.64 5.29
CA THR A 241 13.40 -8.70 5.55
C THR A 241 13.78 -7.86 6.76
N ILE A 242 13.75 -6.54 6.59
CA ILE A 242 13.92 -5.59 7.68
C ILE A 242 12.59 -4.88 7.98
N HIS A 243 12.28 -4.70 9.25
CA HIS A 243 11.16 -3.87 9.69
C HIS A 243 11.63 -2.83 10.71
N CYS A 244 11.29 -1.57 10.48
CA CYS A 244 11.62 -0.48 11.40
C CYS A 244 10.43 0.45 11.60
N SER A 245 10.07 0.77 12.85
CA SER A 245 8.82 1.50 13.16
C SER A 245 8.84 2.23 14.50
N PHE A 246 8.39 3.49 14.51
CA PHE A 246 8.00 4.23 15.72
C PHE A 246 6.53 4.01 16.11
N LEU A 247 5.78 3.22 15.34
CA LEU A 247 4.33 3.00 15.50
C LEU A 247 4.00 1.66 16.17
N SER A 248 5.02 0.85 16.48
CA SER A 248 4.86 -0.51 16.99
C SER A 248 5.45 -0.62 18.41
N GLY A 249 5.06 -1.67 19.16
CA GLY A 249 5.65 -1.97 20.47
C GLY A 249 7.17 -2.15 20.36
N THR A 250 7.93 -1.80 21.41
CA THR A 250 9.40 -1.84 21.38
C THR A 250 9.92 -3.26 21.21
N THR A 251 10.65 -3.54 20.14
CA THR A 251 11.36 -4.81 19.95
C THR A 251 12.67 -4.62 19.17
N MET A 252 13.62 -5.54 19.35
CA MET A 252 14.87 -5.59 18.59
C MET A 252 15.22 -7.04 18.22
N ASP A 253 14.41 -7.64 17.36
CA ASP A 253 14.50 -9.05 17.02
C ASP A 253 15.48 -9.31 15.86
N LEU A 254 16.15 -10.44 15.92
CA LEU A 254 16.93 -10.98 14.81
C LEU A 254 16.70 -12.49 14.70
N ALA A 255 16.26 -12.94 13.53
CA ALA A 255 16.19 -14.33 13.14
C ALA A 255 17.07 -14.57 11.91
N VAL A 256 17.95 -15.56 11.95
CA VAL A 256 18.76 -16.01 10.80
C VAL A 256 18.45 -17.46 10.55
N CYS A 257 18.03 -17.80 9.34
CA CYS A 257 17.62 -19.15 8.95
C CYS A 257 18.52 -19.67 7.82
N GLY A 258 19.30 -20.69 8.14
CA GLY A 258 20.08 -21.48 7.19
C GLY A 258 19.29 -22.64 6.58
N THR A 259 19.94 -23.44 5.74
CA THR A 259 19.38 -24.69 5.22
C THR A 259 19.22 -25.75 6.30
N ASN A 260 20.12 -25.73 7.29
CA ASN A 260 20.24 -26.77 8.32
C ASN A 260 20.13 -26.25 9.77
N GLY A 261 20.00 -24.94 9.97
CA GLY A 261 19.94 -24.35 11.31
C GLY A 261 19.25 -22.99 11.36
N THR A 262 18.95 -22.54 12.58
CA THR A 262 18.36 -21.23 12.85
C THR A 262 19.04 -20.58 14.06
N VAL A 263 19.12 -19.25 14.08
CA VAL A 263 19.49 -18.44 15.25
C VAL A 263 18.39 -17.41 15.46
N HIS A 264 17.95 -17.22 16.69
CA HIS A 264 16.88 -16.29 17.07
C HIS A 264 17.21 -15.55 18.37
N LEU A 265 16.90 -14.27 18.44
CA LEU A 265 17.00 -13.45 19.65
C LEU A 265 16.02 -12.28 19.59
N ASN A 266 15.60 -11.78 20.77
CA ASN A 266 14.57 -10.73 20.89
C ASN A 266 15.13 -9.34 21.27
N ASP A 267 16.44 -9.27 21.50
CA ASP A 267 17.10 -8.15 22.17
C ASP A 267 18.48 -7.84 21.54
N LEU A 268 18.53 -7.60 20.23
CA LEU A 268 19.77 -7.38 19.47
C LEU A 268 20.71 -6.39 20.16
N ALA A 269 20.18 -5.22 20.52
CA ALA A 269 20.85 -4.32 21.45
C ALA A 269 20.45 -4.69 22.89
N ILE A 270 21.40 -5.29 23.60
CA ILE A 270 21.22 -5.78 24.97
C ILE A 270 20.79 -4.63 25.91
N PRO A 271 19.80 -4.86 26.80
CA PRO A 271 19.39 -3.86 27.79
C PRO A 271 20.55 -3.33 28.62
N PHE A 272 20.42 -2.09 29.07
CA PHE A 272 21.48 -1.37 29.76
C PHE A 272 21.82 -2.01 31.11
N ARG A 273 23.12 -2.16 31.39
CA ARG A 273 23.72 -2.79 32.60
C ARG A 273 23.75 -4.31 32.59
N GLU A 274 23.14 -4.97 31.63
CA GLU A 274 23.26 -6.40 31.50
C GLU A 274 24.63 -6.75 30.91
N ASP A 275 25.31 -7.66 31.59
CA ASP A 275 26.59 -8.23 31.23
C ASP A 275 26.43 -9.70 30.78
N SER A 276 25.20 -10.19 30.66
CA SER A 276 24.86 -11.50 30.13
C SER A 276 23.73 -11.35 29.12
N ALA A 277 23.78 -12.10 28.02
CA ALA A 277 22.71 -12.13 27.05
C ALA A 277 22.56 -13.51 26.41
N ALA A 278 21.33 -13.90 26.08
CA ALA A 278 21.02 -15.20 25.52
C ALA A 278 20.59 -15.10 24.05
N PHE A 279 20.65 -16.22 23.34
CA PHE A 279 19.99 -16.42 22.04
C PHE A 279 19.64 -17.89 21.89
N GLU A 280 18.62 -18.16 21.08
CA GLU A 280 18.17 -19.50 20.75
C GLU A 280 18.77 -19.94 19.41
N PHE A 281 19.11 -21.22 19.29
CA PHE A 281 19.57 -21.79 18.04
C PHE A 281 19.10 -23.23 17.83
N VAL A 282 19.05 -23.63 16.57
CA VAL A 282 18.88 -25.02 16.13
C VAL A 282 20.00 -25.32 15.13
N SER A 283 20.60 -26.50 15.23
CA SER A 283 21.73 -26.92 14.41
C SER A 283 21.52 -28.33 13.87
N GLY A 284 21.87 -28.58 12.60
CA GLY A 284 21.78 -29.90 11.98
C GLY A 284 20.37 -30.44 11.67
N ALA A 285 19.35 -29.58 11.62
CA ALA A 285 17.95 -29.96 11.32
C ALA A 285 17.58 -29.67 9.85
N LYS A 286 16.86 -30.57 9.18
CA LYS A 286 16.45 -30.35 7.78
C LYS A 286 15.46 -29.19 7.66
N PHE A 287 15.43 -28.49 6.52
CA PHE A 287 14.47 -27.40 6.22
C PHE A 287 13.01 -27.72 6.61
N THR A 288 12.53 -28.94 6.32
CA THR A 288 11.16 -29.36 6.68
C THR A 288 10.92 -29.44 8.18
N GLN A 289 11.95 -29.72 8.99
CA GLN A 289 11.87 -29.80 10.45
C GLN A 289 11.89 -28.41 11.11
N LEU A 290 12.59 -27.45 10.49
CA LEU A 290 12.69 -26.06 10.94
C LEU A 290 11.41 -25.25 10.67
N HIS A 291 10.67 -25.57 9.61
CA HIS A 291 9.49 -24.78 9.19
C HIS A 291 8.16 -25.26 9.77
N ILE A 292 8.05 -26.54 10.15
CA ILE A 292 6.80 -27.09 10.72
C ILE A 292 6.75 -27.05 12.24
N GLY A 293 7.86 -26.72 12.93
CA GLY A 293 7.91 -26.50 14.39
C GLY A 293 7.75 -27.74 15.30
N TRP A 294 7.60 -28.94 14.74
CA TRP A 294 7.17 -30.12 15.52
C TRP A 294 8.29 -31.10 15.91
N THR A 295 9.55 -30.92 15.46
CA THR A 295 10.60 -31.96 15.66
C THR A 295 11.95 -31.49 16.18
N ALA A 296 12.38 -30.24 15.96
CA ALA A 296 13.65 -29.74 16.49
C ALA A 296 13.41 -28.75 17.64
N LYS A 297 13.85 -29.08 18.85
CA LYS A 297 13.78 -28.17 20.00
C LYS A 297 14.93 -27.15 19.91
N PRO A 298 14.67 -25.84 20.03
CA PRO A 298 15.72 -24.84 20.12
C PRO A 298 16.52 -25.00 21.42
N GLU A 299 17.83 -24.83 21.33
CA GLU A 299 18.74 -24.71 22.46
C GLU A 299 18.98 -23.22 22.77
N GLU A 300 18.94 -22.82 24.03
CA GLU A 300 19.32 -21.47 24.46
C GLU A 300 20.79 -21.48 24.88
N LEU A 301 21.60 -20.60 24.28
CA LEU A 301 22.96 -20.32 24.73
C LEU A 301 23.01 -18.95 25.39
N ARG A 302 23.38 -18.94 26.67
CA ARG A 302 23.66 -17.71 27.42
C ARG A 302 25.15 -17.40 27.36
N VAL A 303 25.47 -16.13 27.09
CA VAL A 303 26.84 -15.64 26.96
C VAL A 303 27.06 -14.50 27.94
N ASP A 304 27.92 -14.73 28.92
CA ASP A 304 28.38 -13.73 29.87
C ASP A 304 29.53 -12.89 29.28
N SER A 305 29.61 -11.65 29.73
CA SER A 305 30.61 -10.65 29.41
C SER A 305 31.11 -10.01 30.70
N LYS A 306 32.36 -9.55 30.69
CA LYS A 306 32.92 -8.83 31.85
C LYS A 306 32.39 -7.41 31.96
N LEU A 307 31.94 -6.84 30.85
CA LEU A 307 31.49 -5.46 30.74
C LEU A 307 30.26 -5.39 29.81
N PRO A 308 29.31 -4.48 30.09
CA PRO A 308 28.19 -4.23 29.18
C PRO A 308 28.65 -3.78 27.79
N GLN A 309 27.82 -4.04 26.77
CA GLN A 309 28.14 -3.77 25.37
C GLN A 309 28.57 -2.31 25.07
N GLU A 310 27.97 -1.32 25.73
CA GLU A 310 28.35 0.09 25.53
C GLU A 310 29.74 0.42 26.07
N VAL A 311 30.17 -0.29 27.12
CA VAL A 311 31.52 -0.15 27.70
C VAL A 311 32.54 -0.82 26.79
N LEU A 312 32.21 -2.00 26.25
CA LEU A 312 33.06 -2.71 25.28
C LEU A 312 33.28 -1.89 24.00
N MET A 313 32.26 -1.16 23.53
CA MET A 313 32.40 -0.21 22.43
C MET A 313 33.45 0.87 22.74
N VAL A 314 33.35 1.51 23.90
CA VAL A 314 34.33 2.54 24.31
C VAL A 314 35.73 1.94 24.47
N GLU A 315 35.84 0.74 25.03
CA GLU A 315 37.10 0.01 25.19
C GLU A 315 37.76 -0.32 23.85
N GLU A 316 37.00 -0.76 22.84
CA GLU A 316 37.53 -1.05 21.51
C GLU A 316 38.09 0.21 20.86
N LEU A 317 37.35 1.33 20.89
CA LEU A 317 37.83 2.59 20.33
C LEU A 317 39.05 3.12 21.08
N ALA A 318 39.04 3.06 22.42
CA ALA A 318 40.18 3.47 23.22
C ALA A 318 41.43 2.63 22.89
N GLY A 319 41.28 1.31 22.70
CA GLY A 319 42.36 0.42 22.27
C GLY A 319 42.92 0.76 20.88
N LEU A 320 42.05 1.04 19.91
CA LEU A 320 42.46 1.48 18.56
C LEU A 320 43.26 2.78 18.61
N VAL A 321 42.76 3.78 19.36
CA VAL A 321 43.41 5.08 19.52
C VAL A 321 44.73 4.98 20.29
N GLU A 322 44.79 4.13 21.31
CA GLU A 322 46.02 3.82 22.03
C GLU A 322 47.08 3.23 21.09
N GLY A 323 46.69 2.30 20.21
CA GLY A 323 47.57 1.73 19.18
C GLY A 323 48.11 2.77 18.20
N ILE A 324 47.28 3.70 17.74
CA ILE A 324 47.70 4.81 16.87
C ILE A 324 48.71 5.71 17.59
N LYS A 325 48.43 6.09 18.83
CA LYS A 325 49.26 7.01 19.62
C LYS A 325 50.60 6.43 20.05
N LYS A 326 50.63 5.16 20.46
CA LYS A 326 51.84 4.52 21.02
C LYS A 326 52.68 3.82 19.98
N ASN A 327 52.03 3.11 19.05
CA ASN A 327 52.70 2.20 18.12
C ASN A 327 52.73 2.75 16.69
N GLY A 328 52.18 3.95 16.45
CA GLY A 328 52.15 4.58 15.13
C GLY A 328 51.29 3.83 14.12
N HIS A 329 50.32 3.02 14.59
CA HIS A 329 49.40 2.30 13.70
C HIS A 329 48.59 3.29 12.86
N SER A 330 48.28 2.90 11.62
CA SER A 330 47.29 3.62 10.83
C SER A 330 45.88 3.41 11.40
N PRO A 331 44.95 4.34 11.20
CA PRO A 331 43.53 4.12 11.50
C PRO A 331 43.02 2.80 10.92
N ASP A 332 42.22 2.09 11.70
CA ASP A 332 41.54 0.87 11.30
C ASP A 332 40.46 1.17 10.25
N GLY A 333 40.40 0.30 9.23
CA GLY A 333 39.46 0.42 8.10
C GLY A 333 38.14 -0.33 8.30
N LYS A 334 38.04 -1.25 9.26
CA LYS A 334 36.86 -2.09 9.49
C LYS A 334 35.63 -1.23 9.81
N TRP A 335 35.76 -0.32 10.77
CA TRP A 335 34.63 0.52 11.21
C TRP A 335 34.13 1.49 10.13
N PRO A 336 34.99 2.26 9.46
CA PRO A 336 34.61 3.04 8.27
C PRO A 336 33.86 2.20 7.22
N GLU A 337 34.33 0.99 6.93
CA GLU A 337 33.72 0.11 5.93
C GLU A 337 32.33 -0.37 6.35
N ILE A 338 32.17 -0.80 7.61
CA ILE A 338 30.89 -1.24 8.17
C ILE A 338 29.86 -0.11 8.10
N SER A 339 30.18 1.09 8.61
CA SER A 339 29.26 2.22 8.61
C SER A 339 28.88 2.64 7.20
N ARG A 340 29.85 2.66 6.27
CA ARG A 340 29.62 3.01 4.87
C ARG A 340 28.67 2.03 4.18
N LYS A 341 28.84 0.73 4.40
CA LYS A 341 27.96 -0.31 3.82
C LYS A 341 26.55 -0.23 4.39
N THR A 342 26.42 0.01 5.70
CA THR A 342 25.12 0.22 6.36
C THR A 342 24.40 1.45 5.80
N GLN A 343 25.07 2.60 5.74
CA GLN A 343 24.51 3.83 5.17
C GLN A 343 24.10 3.64 3.70
N LEU A 344 24.93 2.95 2.91
CA LEU A 344 24.62 2.68 1.51
C LEU A 344 23.32 1.90 1.32
N VAL A 345 23.08 0.87 2.14
CA VAL A 345 21.83 0.11 2.07
C VAL A 345 20.65 0.93 2.60
N LEU A 346 20.88 1.74 3.64
CA LEU A 346 19.89 2.66 4.20
C LEU A 346 19.41 3.66 3.15
N ASP A 347 20.33 4.27 2.41
CA ASP A 347 20.03 5.19 1.31
C ASP A 347 19.22 4.49 0.21
N ALA A 348 19.54 3.24 -0.11
CA ALA A 348 18.81 2.47 -1.12
C ALA A 348 17.39 2.12 -0.65
N VAL A 349 17.19 1.84 0.65
CA VAL A 349 15.86 1.66 1.25
C VAL A 349 15.07 2.96 1.17
N LYS A 350 15.64 4.07 1.65
CA LYS A 350 15.02 5.42 1.55
C LYS A 350 14.66 5.73 0.10
N LYS A 351 15.54 5.40 -0.84
CA LYS A 351 15.28 5.65 -2.24
C LYS A 351 14.14 4.81 -2.80
N SER A 352 14.07 3.53 -2.44
CA SER A 352 12.95 2.68 -2.82
C SER A 352 11.62 3.27 -2.32
N ILE A 353 11.58 3.79 -1.10
CA ILE A 353 10.43 4.49 -0.52
C ILE A 353 10.04 5.71 -1.37
N ASP A 354 10.99 6.57 -1.68
CA ASP A 354 10.74 7.82 -2.41
C ASP A 354 10.30 7.59 -3.86
N LEU A 355 10.62 6.41 -4.43
CA LEU A 355 10.19 5.98 -5.75
C LEU A 355 8.84 5.24 -5.75
N GLY A 356 8.13 5.20 -4.62
CA GLY A 356 6.87 4.46 -4.52
C GLY A 356 7.09 2.95 -4.44
N CYS A 357 8.08 2.51 -3.67
CA CYS A 357 8.40 1.10 -3.40
C CYS A 357 8.93 0.31 -4.61
N VAL A 358 9.62 1.01 -5.52
CA VAL A 358 10.24 0.41 -6.70
C VAL A 358 11.56 -0.27 -6.33
N PRO A 359 11.87 -1.47 -6.87
CA PRO A 359 13.15 -2.13 -6.63
C PRO A 359 14.36 -1.32 -7.08
N VAL A 360 15.34 -1.14 -6.19
CA VAL A 360 16.60 -0.45 -6.41
C VAL A 360 17.73 -1.46 -6.60
N LYS A 361 18.37 -1.46 -7.77
CA LYS A 361 19.60 -2.23 -8.03
C LYS A 361 20.81 -1.45 -7.52
N LEU A 362 21.44 -1.94 -6.44
CA LEU A 362 22.48 -1.20 -5.73
C LEU A 362 23.74 -0.94 -6.58
N ARG A 363 24.14 -1.91 -7.43
CA ARG A 363 25.30 -1.75 -8.33
C ARG A 363 25.09 -0.65 -9.37
N SER A 364 23.88 -0.55 -9.93
CA SER A 364 23.53 0.47 -10.92
C SER A 364 23.49 1.86 -10.28
N PHE A 365 22.93 1.97 -9.08
CA PHE A 365 22.87 3.21 -8.30
C PHE A 365 24.27 3.75 -7.97
N LEU A 366 25.15 2.89 -7.45
CA LEU A 366 26.54 3.24 -7.12
C LEU A 366 27.36 3.69 -8.33
N HIS A 367 27.20 3.01 -9.47
CA HIS A 367 27.90 3.36 -10.70
C HIS A 367 27.46 4.75 -11.21
N GLY A 368 26.16 5.06 -11.11
CA GLY A 368 25.62 6.37 -11.47
C GLY A 368 26.09 7.51 -10.58
N GLN A 369 26.07 7.33 -9.26
CA GLN A 369 26.54 8.35 -8.33
C GLN A 369 28.03 8.65 -8.50
N ARG A 370 28.87 7.62 -8.69
CA ARG A 370 30.31 7.81 -8.92
C ARG A 370 30.59 8.58 -10.22
N LEU A 371 29.89 8.23 -11.29
CA LEU A 371 30.01 8.94 -12.57
C LEU A 371 29.52 10.39 -12.46
N TYR A 372 28.43 10.64 -11.72
CA TYR A 372 27.91 11.98 -11.48
C TYR A 372 28.89 12.87 -10.72
N LEU A 373 29.45 12.35 -9.62
CA LEU A 373 30.44 13.05 -8.81
C LEU A 373 31.71 13.36 -9.64
N GLN A 374 32.13 12.43 -10.50
CA GLN A 374 33.22 12.70 -11.45
C GLN A 374 32.85 13.81 -12.43
N LEU A 375 31.64 13.83 -12.99
CA LEU A 375 31.18 14.90 -13.89
C LEU A 375 31.12 16.27 -13.19
N LEU A 376 30.61 16.34 -11.96
CA LEU A 376 30.60 17.56 -11.15
C LEU A 376 32.02 18.06 -10.83
N LEU A 377 32.93 17.14 -10.50
CA LEU A 377 34.35 17.47 -10.28
C LEU A 377 35.04 17.94 -11.57
N HIS A 378 34.73 17.35 -12.72
CA HIS A 378 35.26 17.80 -14.01
C HIS A 378 34.71 19.18 -14.44
N ARG A 379 33.45 19.49 -14.12
CA ARG A 379 32.84 20.83 -14.27
C ARG A 379 33.62 21.88 -13.48
N SER A 380 33.95 21.59 -12.21
CA SER A 380 34.75 22.50 -11.37
C SER A 380 36.18 22.73 -11.88
N ARG A 381 36.69 21.83 -12.74
CA ARG A 381 38.03 21.88 -13.34
C ARG A 381 38.05 22.37 -14.80
N GLY A 382 36.90 22.79 -15.35
CA GLY A 382 36.80 23.36 -16.70
C GLY A 382 36.98 22.38 -17.87
N ASN A 383 36.89 21.06 -17.65
CA ASN A 383 37.09 20.06 -18.70
C ASN A 383 35.75 19.48 -19.18
N LEU A 384 35.21 20.04 -20.28
CA LEU A 384 33.87 19.75 -20.83
C LEU A 384 33.79 18.52 -21.75
N SER A 385 34.92 17.86 -22.03
CA SER A 385 35.02 16.78 -23.04
C SER A 385 34.14 15.54 -22.77
N LEU A 386 34.00 15.14 -21.50
CA LEU A 386 33.14 14.03 -21.08
C LEU A 386 31.65 14.41 -21.04
N LEU A 387 31.35 15.67 -20.71
CA LEU A 387 29.99 16.22 -20.67
C LEU A 387 29.37 16.27 -22.06
N ASN A 388 30.17 16.50 -23.11
CA ASN A 388 29.68 16.57 -24.49
C ASN A 388 29.44 15.21 -25.15
N ASN A 389 29.65 14.07 -24.46
CA ASN A 389 29.42 12.74 -25.03
C ASN A 389 27.92 12.34 -24.98
N PRO A 390 27.21 12.25 -26.12
CA PRO A 390 25.76 12.00 -26.12
C PRO A 390 25.37 10.59 -25.63
N ALA A 391 26.22 9.59 -25.83
CA ALA A 391 25.98 8.23 -25.37
C ALA A 391 26.13 8.11 -23.86
N LEU A 392 27.03 8.89 -23.26
CA LEU A 392 27.16 8.98 -21.80
C LEU A 392 25.96 9.73 -21.20
N LYS A 393 25.57 10.87 -21.79
CA LYS A 393 24.40 11.65 -21.33
C LYS A 393 23.12 10.81 -21.32
N SER A 394 22.78 10.16 -22.43
CA SER A 394 21.55 9.35 -22.51
C SER A 394 21.54 8.21 -21.48
N LYS A 395 22.67 7.53 -21.24
CA LYS A 395 22.80 6.48 -20.22
C LYS A 395 22.65 7.03 -18.80
N LEU A 396 23.23 8.19 -18.50
CA LEU A 396 23.12 8.82 -17.19
C LEU A 396 21.72 9.35 -16.91
N ILE A 397 21.09 10.02 -17.89
CA ILE A 397 19.69 10.45 -17.81
C ILE A 397 18.80 9.24 -17.55
N THR A 398 18.99 8.14 -18.31
CA THR A 398 18.23 6.90 -18.10
C THR A 398 18.46 6.33 -16.70
N LEU A 399 19.70 6.32 -16.22
CA LEU A 399 20.05 5.80 -14.91
C LEU A 399 19.43 6.63 -13.78
N PHE A 400 19.57 7.95 -13.80
CA PHE A 400 18.94 8.84 -12.82
C PHE A 400 17.42 8.77 -12.90
N SER A 401 16.86 8.63 -14.10
CA SER A 401 15.43 8.42 -14.29
C SER A 401 14.94 7.09 -13.72
N ILE A 402 15.70 5.99 -13.88
CA ILE A 402 15.38 4.69 -13.25
C ILE A 402 15.45 4.80 -11.74
N CYS A 403 16.42 5.56 -11.25
CA CYS A 403 16.57 5.92 -9.86
C CYS A 403 15.66 7.08 -9.45
N GLY A 404 14.66 7.51 -10.24
CA GLY A 404 13.82 8.72 -10.03
C GLY A 404 14.49 9.88 -9.30
N ARG A 405 15.70 10.23 -9.72
CA ARG A 405 16.42 11.46 -9.43
C ARG A 405 16.24 12.37 -10.64
N ILE A 406 15.00 12.80 -10.87
CA ILE A 406 14.65 13.50 -12.11
C ILE A 406 15.38 14.83 -12.24
N ASP A 407 15.63 15.53 -11.13
CA ASP A 407 16.34 16.82 -11.16
C ASP A 407 17.82 16.66 -11.53
N ASP A 408 18.46 15.56 -11.13
CA ASP A 408 19.82 15.25 -11.59
C ASP A 408 19.83 14.81 -13.05
N ALA A 409 18.80 14.08 -13.50
CA ALA A 409 18.61 13.78 -14.91
C ALA A 409 18.42 15.07 -15.73
N CYS A 410 17.63 16.03 -15.23
CA CYS A 410 17.48 17.36 -15.81
C CYS A 410 18.82 18.09 -15.85
N GLY A 411 19.59 18.10 -14.76
CA GLY A 411 20.91 18.74 -14.73
C GLY A 411 21.88 18.16 -15.76
N VAL A 412 21.91 16.83 -15.93
CA VAL A 412 22.71 16.17 -17.00
C VAL A 412 22.19 16.49 -18.39
N PHE A 413 20.87 16.62 -18.55
CA PHE A 413 20.24 17.00 -19.80
C PHE A 413 20.58 18.45 -20.18
N GLU A 414 20.48 19.36 -19.21
CA GLU A 414 20.66 20.82 -19.36
C GLU A 414 22.13 21.24 -19.53
N ASP A 415 23.05 20.57 -18.84
CA ASP A 415 24.48 20.89 -18.89
C ASP A 415 25.02 20.70 -20.33
N GLY A 416 25.39 21.79 -21.01
CA GLY A 416 25.90 21.77 -22.40
C GLY A 416 24.83 21.75 -23.49
N LEU A 417 23.59 22.19 -23.20
CA LEU A 417 22.51 22.42 -24.20
C LEU A 417 22.74 23.63 -25.13
N GLU A 418 23.85 24.38 -24.94
CA GLU A 418 24.21 25.55 -25.76
C GLU A 418 24.65 25.17 -27.18
N ASP A 419 24.90 23.89 -27.45
CA ASP A 419 25.29 23.38 -28.76
C ASP A 419 24.05 23.01 -29.61
N GLU A 420 23.96 23.50 -30.85
CA GLU A 420 22.79 23.35 -31.73
C GLU A 420 22.51 21.88 -32.16
N HIS A 421 23.39 20.93 -31.81
CA HIS A 421 23.39 19.56 -32.33
C HIS A 421 23.21 18.45 -31.27
N VAL A 422 22.37 18.65 -30.25
CA VAL A 422 22.08 17.57 -29.29
C VAL A 422 21.29 16.43 -29.97
N PRO A 423 21.81 15.19 -29.98
CA PRO A 423 21.17 14.08 -30.68
C PRO A 423 19.80 13.70 -30.10
N GLU A 424 18.91 13.21 -30.96
CA GLU A 424 17.58 12.72 -30.59
C GLU A 424 17.60 11.74 -29.41
N SER A 425 18.62 10.88 -29.32
CA SER A 425 18.76 9.87 -28.26
C SER A 425 18.81 10.46 -26.84
N VAL A 426 19.29 11.69 -26.67
CA VAL A 426 19.34 12.40 -25.39
C VAL A 426 17.94 12.93 -25.01
N TRP A 427 17.21 13.47 -25.99
CA TRP A 427 15.82 13.91 -25.82
C TRP A 427 14.88 12.75 -25.51
N VAL A 428 15.04 11.62 -26.22
CA VAL A 428 14.29 10.38 -25.97
C VAL A 428 14.55 9.88 -24.55
N ALA A 429 15.80 9.87 -24.08
CA ALA A 429 16.12 9.46 -22.72
C ALA A 429 15.42 10.34 -21.67
N MET A 430 15.34 11.65 -21.91
CA MET A 430 14.67 12.58 -21.00
C MET A 430 13.14 12.45 -21.06
N ALA A 431 12.56 12.21 -22.25
CA ALA A 431 11.13 11.96 -22.42
C ALA A 431 10.71 10.69 -21.66
N ILE A 432 11.47 9.59 -21.80
CA ILE A 432 11.29 8.37 -21.02
C ILE A 432 11.42 8.66 -19.52
N GLY A 433 12.38 9.52 -19.14
CA GLY A 433 12.57 9.95 -17.77
C GLY A 433 11.35 10.62 -17.15
N TYR A 434 10.77 11.60 -17.82
CA TYR A 434 9.54 12.27 -17.36
C TYR A 434 8.33 11.33 -17.35
N SER A 435 8.15 10.52 -18.40
CA SER A 435 7.04 9.56 -18.51
C SER A 435 7.06 8.49 -17.40
N ARG A 436 8.27 8.03 -17.03
CA ARG A 436 8.47 7.02 -15.99
C ARG A 436 8.25 7.57 -14.58
N ASN A 437 8.62 8.83 -14.35
CA ASN A 437 8.56 9.45 -13.03
C ASN A 437 7.28 10.26 -12.79
N GLY A 438 6.28 10.15 -13.67
CA GLY A 438 4.96 10.76 -13.46
C GLY A 438 4.93 12.28 -13.65
N TYR A 439 5.74 12.82 -14.57
CA TYR A 439 5.75 14.26 -14.91
C TYR A 439 5.20 14.51 -16.32
N PRO A 440 3.89 14.31 -16.56
CA PRO A 440 3.31 14.41 -17.90
C PRO A 440 3.41 15.83 -18.47
N GLU A 441 3.28 16.88 -17.64
CA GLU A 441 3.43 18.28 -18.09
C GLU A 441 4.82 18.56 -18.66
N ARG A 442 5.88 18.13 -17.95
CA ARG A 442 7.27 18.29 -18.39
C ARG A 442 7.56 17.47 -19.65
N ALA A 443 6.93 16.31 -19.80
CA ALA A 443 7.04 15.50 -21.01
C ALA A 443 6.45 16.21 -22.25
N LEU A 444 5.29 16.88 -22.11
CA LEU A 444 4.70 17.67 -23.19
C LEU A 444 5.51 18.92 -23.53
N LEU A 445 6.07 19.60 -22.52
CA LEU A 445 6.97 20.75 -22.72
C LEU A 445 8.24 20.33 -23.47
N LEU A 446 8.85 19.21 -23.07
CA LEU A 446 10.03 18.66 -23.75
C LEU A 446 9.74 18.35 -25.23
N TYR A 447 8.57 17.78 -25.53
CA TYR A 447 8.13 17.55 -26.91
C TYR A 447 7.95 18.86 -27.70
N CYS A 448 7.33 19.88 -27.10
CA CYS A 448 7.22 21.21 -27.71
C CYS A 448 8.60 21.82 -28.00
N ASP A 449 9.55 21.72 -27.07
CA ASP A 449 10.89 22.27 -27.22
C ASP A 449 11.71 21.53 -28.29
N MET A 450 11.54 20.21 -28.38
CA MET A 450 12.12 19.40 -29.44
C MET A 450 11.65 19.87 -30.83
N LEU A 451 10.34 20.14 -30.98
CA LEU A 451 9.76 20.69 -32.20
C LEU A 451 10.26 22.11 -32.51
N ARG A 452 10.38 22.99 -31.49
CA ARG A 452 10.92 24.35 -31.65
C ARG A 452 12.37 24.36 -32.14
N ARG A 453 13.17 23.36 -31.74
CA ARG A 453 14.56 23.16 -32.18
C ARG A 453 14.67 22.39 -33.50
N PHE A 454 13.55 22.17 -34.20
CA PHE A 454 13.49 21.42 -35.47
C PHE A 454 14.01 19.97 -35.38
N ILE A 455 14.01 19.38 -34.18
CA ILE A 455 14.37 17.98 -33.97
C ILE A 455 13.12 17.13 -34.23
N ARG A 456 13.21 16.18 -35.16
CA ARG A 456 12.08 15.31 -35.54
C ARG A 456 11.81 14.29 -34.42
N PRO A 457 10.59 14.23 -33.85
CA PRO A 457 10.24 13.21 -32.86
C PRO A 457 10.12 11.83 -33.50
N GLY A 458 10.78 10.81 -32.93
CA GLY A 458 10.52 9.41 -33.24
C GLY A 458 9.38 8.80 -32.39
N ASN A 459 9.09 7.51 -32.65
CA ASN A 459 7.99 6.76 -32.03
C ASN A 459 7.98 6.77 -30.49
N PHE A 460 9.14 6.73 -29.83
CA PHE A 460 9.21 6.81 -28.36
C PHE A 460 8.75 8.16 -27.80
N VAL A 461 9.07 9.26 -28.50
CA VAL A 461 8.65 10.60 -28.08
C VAL A 461 7.16 10.78 -28.37
N PHE A 462 6.67 10.32 -29.52
CA PHE A 462 5.25 10.32 -29.85
C PHE A 462 4.41 9.55 -28.82
N SER A 463 4.79 8.31 -28.50
CA SER A 463 4.09 7.51 -27.49
C SER A 463 4.11 8.16 -26.10
N THR A 464 5.22 8.80 -25.73
CA THR A 464 5.34 9.55 -24.48
C THR A 464 4.42 10.77 -24.45
N ALA A 465 4.39 11.57 -25.52
CA ALA A 465 3.53 12.75 -25.61
C ALA A 465 2.04 12.37 -25.62
N LEU A 466 1.67 11.29 -26.33
CA LEU A 466 0.31 10.75 -26.33
C LEU A 466 -0.10 10.27 -24.94
N LYS A 467 0.76 9.52 -24.25
CA LYS A 467 0.52 9.08 -22.86
C LYS A 467 0.33 10.27 -21.93
N ALA A 468 1.20 11.27 -21.99
CA ALA A 468 1.10 12.47 -21.16
C ALA A 468 -0.17 13.28 -21.46
N SER A 469 -0.61 13.33 -22.72
CA SER A 469 -1.87 13.97 -23.11
C SER A 469 -3.08 13.23 -22.54
N ALA A 470 -3.04 11.90 -22.52
CA ALA A 470 -4.02 11.03 -21.89
C ALA A 470 -4.09 11.26 -20.37
N ASP A 471 -2.94 11.16 -19.69
CA ASP A 471 -2.82 11.34 -18.23
C ASP A 471 -3.27 12.75 -17.76
N LEU A 472 -3.15 13.78 -18.61
CA LEU A 472 -3.62 15.15 -18.35
C LEU A 472 -5.04 15.45 -18.87
N PHE A 473 -5.70 14.49 -19.52
CA PHE A 473 -6.97 14.67 -20.22
C PHE A 473 -6.96 15.79 -21.28
N ASP A 474 -5.79 16.14 -21.84
CA ASP A 474 -5.65 17.12 -22.94
C ASP A 474 -5.77 16.44 -24.31
N PHE A 475 -7.02 16.12 -24.65
CA PHE A 475 -7.37 15.48 -25.92
C PHE A 475 -7.18 16.36 -27.15
N ARG A 476 -7.00 17.68 -26.98
CA ARG A 476 -6.69 18.58 -28.11
C ARG A 476 -5.22 18.44 -28.46
N PHE A 477 -4.33 18.47 -27.46
CA PHE A 477 -2.92 18.25 -27.66
C PHE A 477 -2.65 16.85 -28.22
N GLY A 478 -3.27 15.81 -27.64
CA GLY A 478 -3.13 14.43 -28.14
C GLY A 478 -3.55 14.27 -29.61
N ARG A 479 -4.63 14.96 -30.05
CA ARG A 479 -5.03 14.99 -31.47
C ARG A 479 -4.04 15.74 -32.36
N ALA A 480 -3.40 16.79 -31.86
CA ALA A 480 -2.35 17.49 -32.60
C ALA A 480 -1.11 16.60 -32.80
N VAL A 481 -0.74 15.81 -31.77
CA VAL A 481 0.33 14.80 -31.87
C VAL A 481 -0.05 13.71 -32.88
N HIS A 482 -1.29 13.20 -32.83
CA HIS A 482 -1.79 12.25 -33.82
C HIS A 482 -1.73 12.79 -35.25
N ALA A 483 -2.11 14.06 -35.46
CA ALA A 483 -2.01 14.69 -36.77
C ALA A 483 -0.54 14.82 -37.25
N GLN A 484 0.43 15.01 -36.35
CA GLN A 484 1.85 14.96 -36.73
C GLN A 484 2.31 13.56 -37.12
N ILE A 485 1.86 12.52 -36.40
CA ILE A 485 2.16 11.12 -36.74
C ILE A 485 1.64 10.80 -38.14
N VAL A 486 0.39 11.17 -38.46
CA VAL A 486 -0.20 10.98 -39.80
C VAL A 486 0.55 11.76 -40.89
N LYS A 487 1.11 12.93 -40.56
CA LYS A 487 1.93 13.74 -41.47
C LYS A 487 3.37 13.23 -41.60
N SER A 488 3.81 12.36 -40.70
CA SER A 488 5.12 11.72 -40.82
C SER A 488 5.04 10.65 -41.91
N ASN A 489 6.04 10.57 -42.79
CA ASN A 489 6.07 9.57 -43.87
C ASN A 489 6.46 8.17 -43.36
N GLU A 490 6.51 7.95 -42.05
CA GLU A 490 6.90 6.69 -41.41
C GLU A 490 5.68 6.04 -40.76
N GLU A 491 5.51 4.74 -40.92
CA GLU A 491 4.41 4.02 -40.28
C GLU A 491 4.64 3.95 -38.75
N PRO A 492 3.64 4.30 -37.93
CA PRO A 492 3.77 4.24 -36.48
C PRO A 492 3.93 2.79 -36.00
N ASP A 493 4.88 2.57 -35.10
CA ASP A 493 5.06 1.25 -34.50
C ASP A 493 3.91 0.87 -33.54
N GLN A 494 3.96 -0.37 -33.07
CA GLN A 494 2.96 -0.92 -32.16
C GLN A 494 2.79 -0.10 -30.86
N VAL A 495 3.86 0.54 -30.37
CA VAL A 495 3.84 1.29 -29.11
C VAL A 495 3.06 2.59 -29.30
N VAL A 496 3.30 3.29 -30.42
CA VAL A 496 2.56 4.49 -30.80
C VAL A 496 1.08 4.18 -31.02
N ASN A 497 0.77 3.11 -31.77
CA ASN A 497 -0.62 2.71 -32.01
C ASN A 497 -1.36 2.36 -30.71
N ASN A 498 -0.71 1.67 -29.77
CA ASN A 498 -1.28 1.39 -28.45
C ASN A 498 -1.50 2.67 -27.62
N ALA A 499 -0.60 3.65 -27.71
CA ALA A 499 -0.75 4.94 -27.03
C ALA A 499 -1.89 5.78 -27.62
N LEU A 500 -2.05 5.78 -28.95
CA LEU A 500 -3.19 6.39 -29.64
C LEU A 500 -4.50 5.73 -29.21
N LEU A 501 -4.54 4.39 -29.16
CA LEU A 501 -5.71 3.64 -28.74
C LEU A 501 -6.12 4.02 -27.31
N ARG A 502 -5.16 4.09 -26.39
CA ARG A 502 -5.40 4.52 -25.00
C ARG A 502 -5.95 5.95 -24.93
N LEU A 503 -5.33 6.91 -25.65
CA LEU A 503 -5.79 8.29 -25.69
C LEU A 503 -7.27 8.38 -26.10
N TYR A 504 -7.65 7.71 -27.19
CA TYR A 504 -9.02 7.76 -27.71
C TYR A 504 -10.04 7.00 -26.86
N VAL A 505 -9.61 5.94 -26.17
CA VAL A 505 -10.42 5.26 -25.15
C VAL A 505 -10.77 6.24 -24.02
N GLU A 506 -9.78 6.95 -23.49
CA GLU A 506 -9.96 7.92 -22.40
C GLU A 506 -10.84 9.11 -22.86
N CYS A 507 -10.71 9.56 -24.12
CA CYS A 507 -11.59 10.57 -24.75
C CYS A 507 -13.07 10.15 -24.80
N GLY A 508 -13.37 8.85 -24.74
CA GLY A 508 -14.72 8.32 -24.95
C GLY A 508 -15.16 8.23 -26.42
N CYS A 509 -14.24 8.41 -27.38
CA CYS A 509 -14.54 8.37 -28.82
C CYS A 509 -14.62 6.92 -29.34
N SER A 510 -15.69 6.20 -29.01
CA SER A 510 -15.81 4.75 -29.27
C SER A 510 -15.63 4.36 -30.75
N ASP A 511 -16.14 5.16 -31.69
CA ASP A 511 -16.05 4.86 -33.13
C ASP A 511 -14.61 5.01 -33.64
N GLU A 512 -13.89 6.03 -33.15
CA GLU A 512 -12.49 6.26 -33.54
C GLU A 512 -11.56 5.20 -32.95
N VAL A 513 -11.84 4.72 -31.74
CA VAL A 513 -11.12 3.60 -31.11
C VAL A 513 -11.23 2.34 -31.97
N LEU A 514 -12.44 2.00 -32.43
CA LEU A 514 -12.66 0.82 -33.28
C LEU A 514 -12.01 0.99 -34.65
N LYS A 515 -12.15 2.15 -35.31
CA LYS A 515 -11.49 2.42 -36.59
C LYS A 515 -9.97 2.31 -36.48
N LEU A 516 -9.38 2.90 -35.44
CA LEU A 516 -7.95 2.85 -35.19
C LEU A 516 -7.51 1.40 -34.98
N PHE A 517 -8.18 0.66 -34.10
CA PHE A 517 -7.88 -0.74 -33.81
C PHE A 517 -7.96 -1.62 -35.06
N GLU A 518 -9.01 -1.46 -35.86
CA GLU A 518 -9.18 -2.23 -37.09
C GLU A 518 -8.14 -1.86 -38.16
N GLY A 519 -7.68 -0.60 -38.18
CA GLY A 519 -6.62 -0.14 -39.08
C GLY A 519 -5.19 -0.50 -38.64
N MET A 520 -4.97 -1.10 -37.47
CA MET A 520 -3.62 -1.47 -37.02
C MET A 520 -3.04 -2.62 -37.87
N PRO A 521 -1.79 -2.49 -38.37
CA PRO A 521 -1.17 -3.52 -39.22
C PRO A 521 -0.88 -4.82 -38.44
N GLU A 522 -0.47 -4.69 -37.19
CA GLU A 522 -0.31 -5.80 -36.25
C GLU A 522 -1.04 -5.49 -34.93
N ARG A 523 -1.53 -6.52 -34.25
CA ARG A 523 -2.24 -6.40 -32.97
C ARG A 523 -1.63 -7.38 -31.98
N ASN A 524 -1.15 -6.87 -30.86
CA ASN A 524 -0.59 -7.69 -29.80
C ASN A 524 -1.52 -7.74 -28.57
N VAL A 525 -1.16 -8.54 -27.57
CA VAL A 525 -1.93 -8.68 -26.33
C VAL A 525 -2.19 -7.32 -25.65
N VAL A 526 -1.28 -6.35 -25.78
CA VAL A 526 -1.45 -5.00 -25.22
C VAL A 526 -2.56 -4.24 -25.96
N SER A 527 -2.60 -4.28 -27.30
CA SER A 527 -3.66 -3.65 -28.10
C SER A 527 -5.05 -4.15 -27.70
N TRP A 528 -5.20 -5.48 -27.55
CA TRP A 528 -6.44 -6.10 -27.10
C TRP A 528 -6.79 -5.71 -25.67
N ASN A 529 -5.83 -5.73 -24.75
CA ASN A 529 -6.05 -5.36 -23.35
C ASN A 529 -6.50 -3.90 -23.21
N THR A 530 -5.92 -2.97 -23.96
CA THR A 530 -6.32 -1.56 -23.97
C THR A 530 -7.77 -1.41 -24.42
N LEU A 531 -8.18 -2.13 -25.48
CA LEU A 531 -9.56 -2.11 -25.97
C LEU A 531 -10.54 -2.71 -24.94
N ILE A 532 -10.20 -3.86 -24.36
CA ILE A 532 -11.01 -4.54 -23.33
C ILE A 532 -11.15 -3.63 -22.09
N ALA A 533 -10.05 -3.03 -21.61
CA ALA A 533 -10.07 -2.12 -20.46
C ALA A 533 -10.94 -0.89 -20.74
N GLY A 534 -10.83 -0.29 -21.92
CA GLY A 534 -11.66 0.82 -22.32
C GLY A 534 -13.16 0.51 -22.31
N PHE A 535 -13.54 -0.68 -22.76
CA PHE A 535 -14.94 -1.12 -22.67
C PHE A 535 -15.41 -1.34 -21.24
N VAL A 536 -14.54 -1.83 -20.33
CA VAL A 536 -14.88 -1.95 -18.90
C VAL A 536 -15.05 -0.58 -18.26
N GLU A 537 -14.20 0.40 -18.56
CA GLU A 537 -14.29 1.75 -18.01
C GLU A 537 -15.56 2.49 -18.44
N LYS A 538 -15.98 2.31 -19.70
CA LYS A 538 -17.22 2.91 -20.23
C LYS A 538 -18.47 2.06 -20.00
N ASP A 539 -18.38 1.05 -19.15
CA ASP A 539 -19.45 0.09 -18.79
C ASP A 539 -20.10 -0.63 -19.99
N LYS A 540 -19.35 -0.76 -21.10
CA LYS A 540 -19.73 -1.50 -22.31
C LYS A 540 -19.38 -2.99 -22.17
N LEU A 541 -20.00 -3.65 -21.20
CA LEU A 541 -19.59 -4.99 -20.76
C LEU A 541 -19.81 -6.07 -21.83
N PHE A 542 -20.80 -5.92 -22.72
CA PHE A 542 -21.00 -6.85 -23.85
C PHE A 542 -19.88 -6.78 -24.88
N ASP A 543 -19.47 -5.56 -25.25
CA ASP A 543 -18.36 -5.33 -26.18
C ASP A 543 -17.05 -5.87 -25.60
N CYS A 544 -16.85 -5.72 -24.28
CA CYS A 544 -15.73 -6.32 -23.56
C CYS A 544 -15.66 -7.85 -23.73
N PHE A 545 -16.77 -8.57 -23.47
CA PHE A 545 -16.81 -10.03 -23.65
C PHE A 545 -16.67 -10.46 -25.11
N TYR A 546 -17.27 -9.71 -26.03
CA TYR A 546 -17.14 -9.97 -27.45
C TYR A 546 -15.68 -9.84 -27.91
N THR A 547 -15.01 -8.75 -27.55
CA THR A 547 -13.61 -8.50 -27.88
C THR A 547 -12.68 -9.55 -27.25
N PHE A 548 -12.91 -9.96 -26.01
CA PHE A 548 -12.12 -11.05 -25.39
C PHE A 548 -12.29 -12.39 -26.13
N ARG A 549 -13.51 -12.74 -26.55
CA ARG A 549 -13.73 -13.95 -27.37
C ARG A 549 -13.10 -13.82 -28.75
N ARG A 550 -13.16 -12.64 -29.36
CA ARG A 550 -12.54 -12.37 -30.67
C ARG A 550 -11.02 -12.51 -30.61
N MET A 551 -10.38 -11.95 -29.57
CA MET A 551 -8.96 -12.14 -29.26
C MET A 551 -8.59 -13.63 -29.21
N GLN A 552 -9.37 -14.43 -28.48
CA GLN A 552 -9.13 -15.88 -28.40
C GLN A 552 -9.36 -16.61 -29.74
N GLY A 553 -10.39 -16.22 -30.49
CA GLY A 553 -10.71 -16.81 -31.80
C GLY A 553 -9.65 -16.52 -32.87
N GLU A 554 -8.95 -15.40 -32.76
CA GLU A 554 -7.79 -15.05 -33.58
C GLU A 554 -6.48 -15.74 -33.13
N GLY A 555 -6.55 -16.64 -32.14
CA GLY A 555 -5.40 -17.38 -31.64
C GLY A 555 -4.43 -16.54 -30.78
N MET A 556 -4.84 -15.33 -30.38
CA MET A 556 -4.03 -14.50 -29.50
C MET A 556 -4.05 -15.07 -28.08
N GLY A 557 -2.85 -15.35 -27.55
CA GLY A 557 -2.69 -15.74 -26.14
C GLY A 557 -3.10 -14.60 -25.19
N PHE A 558 -3.36 -14.92 -23.93
CA PHE A 558 -3.67 -13.95 -22.88
C PHE A 558 -2.50 -13.75 -21.92
N SER A 559 -2.45 -12.59 -21.26
CA SER A 559 -1.52 -12.34 -20.15
C SER A 559 -2.28 -12.21 -18.82
N TRP A 560 -1.58 -12.15 -17.70
CA TRP A 560 -2.19 -11.88 -16.40
C TRP A 560 -2.97 -10.57 -16.39
N VAL A 561 -2.48 -9.55 -17.09
CA VAL A 561 -3.16 -8.26 -17.29
C VAL A 561 -4.52 -8.47 -17.99
N THR A 562 -4.58 -9.33 -19.01
CA THR A 562 -5.85 -9.64 -19.69
C THR A 562 -6.88 -10.19 -18.71
N LEU A 563 -6.46 -11.12 -17.83
CA LEU A 563 -7.35 -11.77 -16.87
C LEU A 563 -7.84 -10.80 -15.80
N THR A 564 -6.95 -9.94 -15.29
CA THR A 564 -7.30 -8.91 -14.29
C THR A 564 -8.22 -7.83 -14.86
N THR A 565 -8.23 -7.62 -16.18
CA THR A 565 -9.16 -6.69 -16.84
C THR A 565 -10.55 -7.30 -17.05
N ILE A 566 -10.64 -8.59 -17.44
CA ILE A 566 -11.92 -9.24 -17.77
C ILE A 566 -12.68 -9.78 -16.52
N LEU A 567 -11.97 -10.16 -15.45
CA LEU A 567 -12.58 -10.66 -14.22
C LEU A 567 -13.52 -9.64 -13.54
N PRO A 568 -13.15 -8.35 -13.41
CA PRO A 568 -14.06 -7.31 -12.92
C PRO A 568 -15.35 -7.18 -13.74
N ALA A 569 -15.26 -7.32 -15.07
CA ALA A 569 -16.44 -7.30 -15.94
C ALA A 569 -17.39 -8.45 -15.60
N CYS A 570 -16.85 -9.66 -15.36
CA CYS A 570 -17.64 -10.81 -14.91
C CYS A 570 -18.36 -10.54 -13.59
N GLY A 571 -17.68 -9.91 -12.62
CA GLY A 571 -18.27 -9.52 -11.33
C GLY A 571 -19.41 -8.51 -11.50
N ARG A 572 -19.23 -7.49 -12.36
CA ARG A 572 -20.24 -6.44 -12.58
C ARG A 572 -21.56 -7.01 -13.13
N VAL A 573 -21.49 -7.85 -14.17
CA VAL A 573 -22.70 -8.49 -14.75
C VAL A 573 -23.12 -9.79 -14.07
N THR A 574 -22.48 -10.19 -12.96
CA THR A 574 -22.72 -11.48 -12.28
C THR A 574 -22.54 -12.73 -13.17
N ALA A 575 -21.64 -12.67 -14.17
CA ALA A 575 -21.41 -13.76 -15.13
C ALA A 575 -20.50 -14.85 -14.55
N LEU A 576 -21.03 -15.61 -13.58
CA LEU A 576 -20.28 -16.65 -12.86
C LEU A 576 -19.69 -17.73 -13.78
N HIS A 577 -20.40 -18.12 -14.84
CA HIS A 577 -19.92 -19.15 -15.76
C HIS A 577 -18.67 -18.68 -16.53
N SER A 578 -18.71 -17.47 -17.09
CA SER A 578 -17.55 -16.87 -17.76
C SER A 578 -16.38 -16.68 -16.78
N GLY A 579 -16.66 -16.25 -15.55
CA GLY A 579 -15.65 -16.19 -14.49
C GLY A 579 -15.01 -17.56 -14.17
N LYS A 580 -15.80 -18.65 -14.17
CA LYS A 580 -15.30 -20.02 -14.00
C LYS A 580 -14.49 -20.52 -15.20
N GLU A 581 -14.88 -20.15 -16.43
CA GLU A 581 -14.09 -20.44 -17.64
C GLU A 581 -12.71 -19.76 -17.55
N ILE A 582 -12.68 -18.50 -17.15
CA ILE A 582 -11.43 -17.75 -16.92
C ILE A 582 -10.61 -18.37 -15.78
N HIS A 583 -11.23 -18.78 -14.67
CA HIS A 583 -10.53 -19.50 -13.61
C HIS A 583 -9.93 -20.82 -14.12
N ALA A 584 -10.63 -21.56 -14.98
CA ALA A 584 -10.08 -22.76 -15.60
C ALA A 584 -8.85 -22.44 -16.48
N LEU A 585 -8.82 -21.29 -17.17
CA LEU A 585 -7.63 -20.82 -17.89
C LEU A 585 -6.46 -20.52 -16.94
N ILE A 586 -6.73 -19.88 -15.79
CA ILE A 586 -5.71 -19.64 -14.75
C ILE A 586 -5.13 -20.96 -14.25
N VAL A 587 -5.98 -21.95 -13.93
CA VAL A 587 -5.55 -23.26 -13.42
C VAL A 587 -4.77 -24.06 -14.46
N LYS A 588 -5.11 -23.95 -15.76
CA LYS A 588 -4.43 -24.64 -16.86
C LYS A 588 -3.11 -23.98 -17.27
N SER A 589 -2.83 -22.77 -16.80
CA SER A 589 -1.60 -22.07 -17.15
C SER A 589 -0.38 -22.77 -16.54
N ALA A 590 0.75 -22.75 -17.24
CA ALA A 590 2.00 -23.37 -16.77
C ALA A 590 2.65 -22.61 -15.59
N ASN A 591 2.28 -21.34 -15.41
CA ASN A 591 2.86 -20.44 -14.41
C ASN A 591 1.94 -20.30 -13.21
N ARG A 592 2.50 -20.11 -12.01
CA ARG A 592 1.70 -19.80 -10.82
C ARG A 592 1.08 -18.40 -10.98
N PRO A 593 -0.23 -18.22 -10.69
CA PRO A 593 -0.84 -16.90 -10.70
C PRO A 593 -0.26 -16.04 -9.57
N ASP A 594 -0.05 -14.76 -9.84
CA ASP A 594 0.35 -13.80 -8.81
C ASP A 594 -0.83 -13.48 -7.87
N VAL A 595 -0.52 -12.83 -6.74
CA VAL A 595 -1.51 -12.44 -5.73
C VAL A 595 -2.56 -11.50 -6.32
N PHE A 596 -2.19 -10.64 -7.29
CA PHE A 596 -3.08 -9.67 -7.91
C PHE A 596 -4.19 -10.32 -8.75
N VAL A 597 -3.85 -11.32 -9.57
CA VAL A 597 -4.80 -12.14 -10.33
C VAL A 597 -5.73 -12.90 -9.39
N LEU A 598 -5.19 -13.47 -8.30
CA LEU A 598 -5.98 -14.19 -7.30
C LEU A 598 -6.96 -13.28 -6.56
N ASN A 599 -6.55 -12.06 -6.20
CA ASN A 599 -7.42 -11.04 -5.61
C ASN A 599 -8.56 -10.64 -6.58
N SER A 600 -8.26 -10.42 -7.86
CA SER A 600 -9.29 -10.14 -8.88
C SER A 600 -10.26 -11.29 -9.08
N LEU A 601 -9.76 -12.53 -9.01
CA LEU A 601 -10.59 -13.73 -9.10
C LEU A 601 -11.51 -13.88 -7.88
N MET A 602 -10.99 -13.59 -6.69
CA MET A 602 -11.77 -13.56 -5.44
C MET A 602 -12.88 -12.50 -5.50
N ASP A 603 -12.55 -11.28 -5.92
CA ASP A 603 -13.53 -10.18 -6.08
C ASP A 603 -14.64 -10.57 -7.06
N MET A 604 -14.29 -11.18 -8.20
CA MET A 604 -15.25 -11.71 -9.16
C MET A 604 -16.19 -12.74 -8.52
N TYR A 605 -15.66 -13.71 -7.77
CA TYR A 605 -16.49 -14.71 -7.09
C TYR A 605 -17.40 -14.10 -6.02
N ALA A 606 -16.89 -13.16 -5.22
CA ALA A 606 -17.66 -12.44 -4.22
C ALA A 606 -18.81 -11.65 -4.87
N LYS A 607 -18.54 -10.93 -5.96
CA LYS A 607 -19.52 -10.18 -6.76
C LYS A 607 -20.42 -11.05 -7.65
N CYS A 608 -20.22 -12.37 -7.66
CA CYS A 608 -21.14 -13.32 -8.29
C CYS A 608 -21.97 -14.10 -7.26
N GLY A 609 -21.90 -13.73 -5.98
CA GLY A 609 -22.59 -14.46 -4.90
C GLY A 609 -22.06 -15.88 -4.71
N ALA A 610 -20.80 -16.15 -5.08
CA ALA A 610 -20.16 -17.45 -4.97
C ALA A 610 -19.08 -17.43 -3.88
N ILE A 611 -19.46 -16.99 -2.67
CA ILE A 611 -18.53 -16.72 -1.56
C ILE A 611 -17.70 -17.94 -1.16
N ASP A 612 -18.24 -19.15 -1.29
CA ASP A 612 -17.50 -20.40 -1.04
C ASP A 612 -16.27 -20.55 -1.95
N TYR A 613 -16.38 -20.17 -3.22
CA TYR A 613 -15.24 -20.20 -4.15
C TYR A 613 -14.22 -19.13 -3.79
N CYS A 614 -14.68 -17.93 -3.41
CA CYS A 614 -13.81 -16.87 -2.89
C CYS A 614 -13.00 -17.35 -1.68
N LYS A 615 -13.67 -17.93 -0.67
CA LYS A 615 -13.04 -18.52 0.52
C LYS A 615 -12.02 -19.60 0.17
N ARG A 616 -12.36 -20.51 -0.76
CA ARG A 616 -11.44 -21.58 -1.19
C ARG A 616 -10.19 -21.04 -1.87
N VAL A 617 -10.32 -20.00 -2.70
CA VAL A 617 -9.17 -19.34 -3.32
C VAL A 617 -8.32 -18.70 -2.22
N PHE A 618 -8.92 -17.88 -1.35
CA PHE A 618 -8.24 -17.23 -0.23
C PHE A 618 -7.46 -18.22 0.64
N CYS A 619 -8.09 -19.31 1.10
CA CYS A 619 -7.43 -20.32 1.93
C CYS A 619 -6.24 -20.99 1.24
N LYS A 620 -6.28 -21.16 -0.09
CA LYS A 620 -5.21 -21.80 -0.88
C LYS A 620 -4.07 -20.86 -1.26
N MET A 621 -4.20 -19.55 -1.05
CA MET A 621 -3.13 -18.59 -1.34
C MET A 621 -1.94 -18.80 -0.39
N GLN A 622 -0.74 -18.97 -0.98
CA GLN A 622 0.52 -19.13 -0.23
C GLN A 622 0.96 -17.84 0.47
N SER A 623 0.70 -16.70 -0.18
CA SER A 623 0.93 -15.36 0.37
C SER A 623 -0.34 -14.54 0.19
N LYS A 624 -0.66 -13.70 1.18
CA LYS A 624 -1.84 -12.83 1.22
C LYS A 624 -1.37 -11.43 1.55
N ASP A 625 -1.74 -10.46 0.73
CA ASP A 625 -1.50 -9.05 1.01
C ASP A 625 -2.75 -8.42 1.65
N LEU A 626 -2.65 -7.16 2.07
CA LEU A 626 -3.77 -6.40 2.63
C LEU A 626 -5.01 -6.43 1.70
N THR A 627 -4.79 -6.37 0.39
CA THR A 627 -5.84 -6.46 -0.62
C THR A 627 -6.57 -7.80 -0.59
N SER A 628 -5.87 -8.92 -0.37
CA SER A 628 -6.47 -10.25 -0.22
C SER A 628 -7.45 -10.30 0.96
N TRP A 629 -7.05 -9.76 2.12
CA TRP A 629 -7.89 -9.70 3.32
C TRP A 629 -9.09 -8.79 3.12
N ASN A 630 -8.87 -7.57 2.60
CA ASN A 630 -9.93 -6.61 2.31
C ASN A 630 -10.94 -7.13 1.28
N THR A 631 -10.49 -7.84 0.25
CA THR A 631 -11.37 -8.47 -0.76
C THR A 631 -12.28 -9.52 -0.11
N MET A 632 -11.73 -10.35 0.78
CA MET A 632 -12.51 -11.38 1.46
C MET A 632 -13.50 -10.77 2.48
N LEU A 633 -13.07 -9.77 3.25
CA LEU A 633 -13.93 -9.02 4.20
C LEU A 633 -15.10 -8.33 3.49
N THR A 634 -14.81 -7.60 2.41
CA THR A 634 -15.84 -6.96 1.58
C THR A 634 -16.77 -8.00 0.98
N GLY A 635 -16.21 -9.13 0.52
CA GLY A 635 -16.99 -10.24 0.00
C GLY A 635 -17.97 -10.80 1.03
N TYR A 636 -17.55 -10.99 2.28
CA TYR A 636 -18.44 -11.42 3.35
C TYR A 636 -19.52 -10.37 3.68
N ALA A 637 -19.14 -9.09 3.82
CA ALA A 637 -20.06 -8.00 4.12
C ALA A 637 -21.20 -7.86 3.08
N VAL A 638 -20.85 -7.83 1.78
CA VAL A 638 -21.84 -7.68 0.69
C VAL A 638 -22.70 -8.94 0.52
N ASN A 639 -22.26 -10.10 1.01
CA ASN A 639 -23.02 -11.35 0.96
C ASN A 639 -23.83 -11.65 2.24
N GLY A 640 -23.77 -10.80 3.26
CA GLY A 640 -24.51 -10.96 4.51
C GLY A 640 -23.86 -11.87 5.56
N TYR A 641 -22.59 -12.22 5.39
CA TYR A 641 -21.85 -13.09 6.32
C TYR A 641 -21.02 -12.25 7.29
N MET A 642 -21.70 -11.37 8.05
CA MET A 642 -21.02 -10.36 8.86
C MET A 642 -20.30 -10.96 10.07
N GLU A 643 -20.79 -12.06 10.64
CA GLU A 643 -20.11 -12.79 11.71
C GLU A 643 -18.76 -13.32 11.21
N GLU A 644 -18.74 -13.97 10.04
CA GLU A 644 -17.51 -14.45 9.43
C GLU A 644 -16.57 -13.31 9.02
N ALA A 645 -17.10 -12.14 8.67
CA ALA A 645 -16.28 -10.95 8.42
C ALA A 645 -15.58 -10.47 9.70
N MET A 646 -16.28 -10.43 10.84
CA MET A 646 -15.67 -10.03 12.12
C MET A 646 -14.60 -11.04 12.58
N GLU A 647 -14.87 -12.34 12.48
CA GLU A 647 -13.85 -13.37 12.76
C GLU A 647 -12.63 -13.25 11.84
N LEU A 648 -12.86 -12.93 10.56
CA LEU A 648 -11.78 -12.76 9.60
C LEU A 648 -10.94 -11.52 9.91
N PHE A 649 -11.57 -10.45 10.38
CA PHE A 649 -10.87 -9.25 10.83
C PHE A 649 -9.97 -9.53 12.03
N GLU A 650 -10.44 -10.31 13.00
CA GLU A 650 -9.61 -10.74 14.13
C GLU A 650 -8.40 -11.55 13.66
N LYS A 651 -8.62 -12.54 12.77
CA LYS A 651 -7.53 -13.33 12.15
C LYS A 651 -6.54 -12.47 11.34
N MET A 652 -7.03 -11.42 10.67
CA MET A 652 -6.20 -10.47 9.95
C MET A 652 -5.23 -9.75 10.90
N VAL A 653 -5.76 -9.29 12.03
CA VAL A 653 -4.97 -8.60 13.08
C VAL A 653 -4.00 -9.57 13.75
N GLU A 654 -4.42 -10.79 14.09
CA GLU A 654 -3.55 -11.85 14.65
C GLU A 654 -2.42 -12.24 13.69
N SER A 655 -2.66 -12.18 12.38
CA SER A 655 -1.65 -12.43 11.34
C SER A 655 -0.69 -11.26 11.14
N GLY A 656 -0.76 -10.22 11.96
CA GLY A 656 0.11 -9.03 11.89
C GLY A 656 -0.21 -8.08 10.73
N ILE A 657 -1.30 -8.29 10.00
CA ILE A 657 -1.72 -7.40 8.90
C ILE A 657 -2.49 -6.23 9.49
N LYS A 658 -1.97 -5.01 9.31
CA LYS A 658 -2.60 -3.79 9.82
C LYS A 658 -3.84 -3.42 8.98
N PRO A 659 -5.02 -3.26 9.59
CA PRO A 659 -6.21 -2.71 8.95
C PRO A 659 -5.99 -1.31 8.36
N ASP A 660 -6.62 -1.04 7.22
CA ASP A 660 -6.65 0.28 6.58
C ASP A 660 -8.08 0.83 6.49
N GLY A 661 -8.26 2.00 5.86
CA GLY A 661 -9.59 2.58 5.67
C GLY A 661 -10.53 1.67 4.88
N ILE A 662 -10.01 0.90 3.90
CA ILE A 662 -10.83 -0.03 3.12
C ILE A 662 -11.34 -1.17 4.02
N THR A 663 -10.50 -1.67 4.94
CA THR A 663 -10.92 -2.66 5.94
C THR A 663 -12.13 -2.17 6.75
N PHE A 664 -12.08 -0.93 7.24
CA PHE A 664 -13.16 -0.37 8.05
C PHE A 664 -14.41 -0.02 7.24
N ILE A 665 -14.30 0.38 5.98
CA ILE A 665 -15.46 0.53 5.09
C ILE A 665 -16.18 -0.81 4.93
N ALA A 666 -15.46 -1.92 4.73
CA ALA A 666 -16.05 -3.25 4.62
C ALA A 666 -16.80 -3.66 5.92
N LEU A 667 -16.20 -3.40 7.08
CA LEU A 667 -16.83 -3.69 8.38
C LEU A 667 -18.06 -2.80 8.65
N LEU A 668 -17.95 -1.50 8.42
CA LEU A 668 -19.03 -0.55 8.69
C LEU A 668 -20.22 -0.78 7.74
N SER A 669 -19.97 -1.01 6.45
CA SER A 669 -21.03 -1.34 5.50
C SER A 669 -21.71 -2.68 5.84
N GLY A 670 -20.93 -3.68 6.25
CA GLY A 670 -21.45 -4.95 6.76
C GLY A 670 -22.32 -4.78 8.02
N CYS A 671 -21.87 -3.98 9.00
CA CYS A 671 -22.67 -3.63 10.18
C CYS A 671 -23.98 -2.92 9.80
N SER A 672 -23.93 -1.98 8.85
CA SER A 672 -25.13 -1.29 8.35
C SER A 672 -26.15 -2.26 7.79
N HIS A 673 -25.70 -3.21 6.99
CA HIS A 673 -26.55 -4.21 6.36
C HIS A 673 -27.00 -5.33 7.31
N ALA A 674 -26.33 -5.52 8.44
CA ALA A 674 -26.69 -6.52 9.45
C ALA A 674 -27.46 -5.93 10.64
N GLY A 675 -27.64 -4.61 10.69
CA GLY A 675 -28.30 -3.93 11.82
C GLY A 675 -27.47 -3.87 13.09
N LEU A 676 -26.17 -4.13 13.00
CA LEU A 676 -25.24 -4.18 14.13
C LEU A 676 -24.76 -2.77 14.49
N THR A 677 -25.68 -1.96 15.01
CA THR A 677 -25.46 -0.52 15.27
C THR A 677 -24.33 -0.27 16.25
N ASP A 678 -24.31 -0.98 17.38
CA ASP A 678 -23.29 -0.81 18.42
C ASP A 678 -21.90 -1.25 17.96
N GLU A 679 -21.85 -2.34 17.20
CA GLU A 679 -20.62 -2.82 16.56
C GLU A 679 -20.09 -1.83 15.52
N GLY A 680 -20.99 -1.25 14.71
CA GLY A 680 -20.62 -0.18 13.77
C GLY A 680 -19.98 1.01 14.47
N HIS A 681 -20.57 1.49 15.57
CA HIS A 681 -19.95 2.52 16.42
C HIS A 681 -18.61 2.09 17.02
N ARG A 682 -18.51 0.84 17.47
CA ARG A 682 -17.28 0.27 18.03
C ARG A 682 -16.18 0.28 16.97
N PHE A 683 -16.43 -0.21 15.76
CA PHE A 683 -15.47 -0.20 14.67
C PHE A 683 -15.07 1.21 14.23
N PHE A 684 -16.03 2.15 14.13
CA PHE A 684 -15.73 3.53 13.76
C PHE A 684 -14.82 4.22 14.80
N ARG A 685 -15.04 3.96 16.10
CA ARG A 685 -14.16 4.45 17.16
C ARG A 685 -12.81 3.75 17.16
N LYS A 686 -12.81 2.42 17.03
CA LYS A 686 -11.61 1.57 16.97
C LYS A 686 -10.66 2.01 15.84
N MET A 687 -11.22 2.33 14.67
CA MET A 687 -10.47 2.90 13.54
C MET A 687 -9.68 4.17 13.93
N LYS A 688 -10.32 5.10 14.65
CA LYS A 688 -9.70 6.36 15.10
C LYS A 688 -8.72 6.14 16.25
N LEU A 689 -9.16 5.46 17.31
CA LEU A 689 -8.46 5.37 18.59
C LEU A 689 -7.32 4.35 18.56
N ASP A 690 -7.57 3.16 18.00
CA ASP A 690 -6.62 2.05 18.08
C ASP A 690 -5.66 2.06 16.88
N TYR A 691 -6.13 2.49 15.70
CA TYR A 691 -5.35 2.45 14.45
C TYR A 691 -4.89 3.83 13.94
N GLY A 692 -5.37 4.94 14.54
CA GLY A 692 -4.99 6.30 14.15
C GLY A 692 -5.43 6.69 12.74
N LEU A 693 -6.46 6.04 12.19
CA LEU A 693 -6.93 6.28 10.84
C LEU A 693 -7.93 7.44 10.81
N SER A 694 -7.70 8.41 9.92
CA SER A 694 -8.63 9.52 9.69
C SER A 694 -9.81 9.06 8.84
N PRO A 695 -11.07 9.19 9.31
CA PRO A 695 -12.23 8.79 8.52
C PRO A 695 -12.38 9.64 7.26
N THR A 696 -12.69 8.97 6.17
CA THR A 696 -13.08 9.59 4.89
C THR A 696 -14.60 9.78 4.82
N VAL A 697 -15.08 10.43 3.75
CA VAL A 697 -16.51 10.64 3.49
C VAL A 697 -17.28 9.31 3.48
N GLU A 698 -16.69 8.25 2.93
CA GLU A 698 -17.29 6.92 2.84
C GLU A 698 -17.48 6.29 4.23
N HIS A 699 -16.55 6.50 5.16
CA HIS A 699 -16.69 6.01 6.53
C HIS A 699 -17.85 6.71 7.26
N TYR A 700 -17.97 8.03 7.07
CA TYR A 700 -19.11 8.79 7.60
C TYR A 700 -20.42 8.36 6.94
N ALA A 701 -20.44 8.09 5.63
CA ALA A 701 -21.61 7.57 4.94
C ALA A 701 -22.09 6.24 5.51
N CYS A 702 -21.18 5.30 5.77
CA CYS A 702 -21.56 4.06 6.43
C CYS A 702 -22.09 4.30 7.84
N LEU A 703 -21.46 5.18 8.64
CA LEU A 703 -21.92 5.47 10.01
C LEU A 703 -23.31 6.13 10.02
N VAL A 704 -23.57 7.05 9.11
CA VAL A 704 -24.86 7.72 8.95
C VAL A 704 -25.93 6.73 8.49
N ASP A 705 -25.61 5.83 7.55
CA ASP A 705 -26.53 4.76 7.12
C ASP A 705 -26.85 3.79 8.29
N ILE A 706 -25.85 3.41 9.09
CA ILE A 706 -26.04 2.58 10.30
C ILE A 706 -27.05 3.24 11.26
N LEU A 707 -26.78 4.50 11.65
CA LEU A 707 -27.61 5.25 12.59
C LEU A 707 -29.01 5.52 12.05
N GLY A 708 -29.08 5.90 10.77
CA GLY A 708 -30.32 6.23 10.09
C GLY A 708 -31.25 5.02 9.98
N ARG A 709 -30.73 3.85 9.58
CA ARG A 709 -31.51 2.60 9.56
C ARG A 709 -32.00 2.20 10.94
N ALA A 710 -31.20 2.41 11.98
CA ALA A 710 -31.57 2.15 13.37
C ALA A 710 -32.61 3.15 13.96
N GLY A 711 -33.00 4.19 13.21
CA GLY A 711 -33.95 5.21 13.67
C GLY A 711 -33.33 6.30 14.55
N ARG A 712 -32.01 6.28 14.74
CA ARG A 712 -31.25 7.27 15.51
C ARG A 712 -30.94 8.50 14.66
N ILE A 713 -31.97 9.08 14.04
CA ILE A 713 -31.86 10.15 13.04
C ILE A 713 -31.17 11.39 13.61
N LYS A 714 -31.44 11.75 14.87
CA LYS A 714 -30.81 12.91 15.53
C LYS A 714 -29.29 12.75 15.60
N GLU A 715 -28.82 11.59 16.02
CA GLU A 715 -27.38 11.29 16.09
C GLU A 715 -26.76 11.22 14.69
N ALA A 716 -27.50 10.71 13.70
CA ALA A 716 -27.05 10.72 12.31
C ALA A 716 -26.84 12.15 11.80
N LEU A 717 -27.74 13.09 12.14
CA LEU A 717 -27.60 14.51 11.82
C LEU A 717 -26.43 15.16 12.57
N GLU A 718 -26.24 14.84 13.85
CA GLU A 718 -25.08 15.32 14.63
C GLU A 718 -23.76 14.86 14.00
N VAL A 719 -23.69 13.62 13.47
CA VAL A 719 -22.52 13.13 12.73
C VAL A 719 -22.27 13.95 11.46
N VAL A 720 -23.33 14.30 10.73
CA VAL A 720 -23.26 15.13 9.51
C VAL A 720 -22.88 16.58 9.81
N GLU A 721 -23.29 17.13 10.95
CA GLU A 721 -22.92 18.48 11.37
C GLU A 721 -21.46 18.57 11.82
N ASN A 722 -20.96 17.51 12.46
CA ASN A 722 -19.61 17.48 13.04
C ASN A 722 -18.53 16.92 12.11
N MET A 723 -18.87 16.44 10.91
CA MET A 723 -17.88 15.90 9.98
C MET A 723 -16.99 17.01 9.40
N PRO A 724 -15.67 16.78 9.23
CA PRO A 724 -14.72 17.82 8.81
C PRO A 724 -14.75 18.14 7.30
N MET A 725 -15.63 17.49 6.54
CA MET A 725 -15.75 17.66 5.09
C MET A 725 -17.21 17.77 4.68
N LYS A 726 -17.49 18.23 3.45
CA LYS A 726 -18.88 18.36 2.98
C LYS A 726 -19.55 16.98 2.82
N PRO A 727 -20.83 16.83 3.18
CA PRO A 727 -21.56 15.58 2.97
C PRO A 727 -21.71 15.25 1.48
N SER A 728 -21.56 13.97 1.13
CA SER A 728 -21.78 13.49 -0.24
C SER A 728 -23.25 13.19 -0.52
N ASN A 729 -23.60 13.06 -1.81
CA ASN A 729 -24.89 12.52 -2.26
C ASN A 729 -25.26 11.18 -1.58
N SER A 730 -24.30 10.31 -1.32
CA SER A 730 -24.51 9.02 -0.63
C SER A 730 -24.97 9.20 0.82
N ILE A 731 -24.44 10.19 1.55
CA ILE A 731 -24.85 10.51 2.93
C ILE A 731 -26.30 11.00 2.94
N TRP A 732 -26.61 11.96 2.07
CA TRP A 732 -27.98 12.49 1.95
C TRP A 732 -28.97 11.42 1.49
N GLY A 733 -28.59 10.57 0.54
CA GLY A 733 -29.41 9.45 0.09
C GLY A 733 -29.69 8.44 1.22
N SER A 734 -28.71 8.19 2.09
CA SER A 734 -28.86 7.32 3.27
C SER A 734 -29.85 7.90 4.29
N LEU A 735 -29.77 9.21 4.56
CA LEU A 735 -30.71 9.91 5.43
C LEU A 735 -32.12 9.98 4.82
N LEU A 736 -32.25 10.19 3.52
CA LEU A 736 -33.54 10.19 2.83
C LEU A 736 -34.20 8.80 2.92
N ASN A 737 -33.44 7.74 2.70
CA ASN A 737 -33.93 6.38 2.91
C ASN A 737 -34.32 6.13 4.37
N SER A 738 -33.60 6.69 5.34
CA SER A 738 -33.94 6.61 6.76
C SER A 738 -35.25 7.34 7.10
N CYS A 739 -35.49 8.50 6.48
CA CYS A 739 -36.77 9.21 6.60
C CYS A 739 -37.94 8.38 6.06
N ARG A 740 -37.72 7.64 4.95
CA ARG A 740 -38.71 6.68 4.44
C ARG A 740 -38.98 5.53 5.40
N LEU A 741 -37.94 4.96 5.99
CA LEU A 741 -38.05 3.83 6.92
C LEU A 741 -38.79 4.21 8.20
N HIS A 742 -38.57 5.42 8.72
CA HIS A 742 -39.09 5.88 10.02
C HIS A 742 -40.23 6.90 9.91
N GLY A 743 -40.73 7.17 8.70
CA GLY A 743 -41.90 8.01 8.46
C GLY A 743 -41.70 9.52 8.72
N ASN A 744 -40.48 10.05 8.60
CA ASN A 744 -40.20 11.47 8.83
C ASN A 744 -40.33 12.30 7.55
N VAL A 745 -41.54 12.77 7.26
CA VAL A 745 -41.86 13.51 6.03
C VAL A 745 -41.11 14.85 5.95
N SER A 746 -41.22 15.68 6.98
CA SER A 746 -40.64 17.05 6.98
C SER A 746 -39.12 17.08 6.76
N LEU A 747 -38.39 16.17 7.40
CA LEU A 747 -36.94 16.06 7.21
C LEU A 747 -36.60 15.47 5.83
N GLY A 748 -37.43 14.53 5.34
CA GLY A 748 -37.29 13.96 4.01
C GLY A 748 -37.40 15.00 2.89
N GLU A 749 -38.31 15.98 3.03
CA GLU A 749 -38.45 17.10 2.09
C GLU A 749 -37.18 17.94 2.03
N LEU A 750 -36.66 18.37 3.19
CA LEU A 750 -35.43 19.17 3.29
C LEU A 750 -34.21 18.45 2.67
N ILE A 751 -34.06 17.15 2.93
CA ILE A 751 -32.96 16.35 2.37
C ILE A 751 -33.13 16.17 0.86
N ALA A 752 -34.37 15.96 0.39
CA ALA A 752 -34.63 15.80 -1.04
C ALA A 752 -34.31 17.08 -1.83
N GLU A 753 -34.58 18.26 -1.28
CA GLU A 753 -34.18 19.54 -1.88
C GLU A 753 -32.66 19.61 -2.08
N GLN A 754 -31.87 19.24 -1.06
CA GLN A 754 -30.40 19.17 -1.17
C GLN A 754 -29.95 18.18 -2.25
N LEU A 755 -30.60 17.01 -2.35
CA LEU A 755 -30.29 16.01 -3.38
C LEU A 755 -30.68 16.45 -4.79
N PHE A 756 -31.74 17.24 -4.95
CA PHE A 756 -32.14 17.77 -6.25
C PHE A 756 -31.18 18.85 -6.76
N GLU A 757 -30.50 19.57 -5.87
CA GLU A 757 -29.42 20.49 -6.24
C GLU A 757 -28.14 19.74 -6.63
N LEU A 758 -27.79 18.68 -5.91
CA LEU A 758 -26.57 17.90 -6.15
C LEU A 758 -26.70 16.95 -7.37
N GLU A 759 -27.86 16.34 -7.55
CA GLU A 759 -28.13 15.33 -8.57
C GLU A 759 -29.51 15.53 -9.22
N PRO A 760 -29.70 16.60 -10.02
CA PRO A 760 -31.01 16.98 -10.56
C PRO A 760 -31.62 15.91 -11.47
N ASP A 761 -30.78 15.12 -12.14
CA ASP A 761 -31.18 14.12 -13.13
C ASP A 761 -31.30 12.69 -12.56
N ASN A 762 -31.09 12.49 -11.25
CA ASN A 762 -31.15 11.16 -10.64
C ASN A 762 -32.62 10.78 -10.31
N PRO A 763 -33.25 9.82 -11.02
CA PRO A 763 -34.64 9.44 -10.79
C PRO A 763 -34.87 8.84 -9.39
N GLY A 764 -33.85 8.22 -8.80
CA GLY A 764 -33.94 7.55 -7.50
C GLY A 764 -34.34 8.50 -6.37
N ASN A 765 -33.85 9.74 -6.39
CA ASN A 765 -34.12 10.75 -5.36
C ASN A 765 -35.60 11.17 -5.36
N TYR A 766 -36.18 11.41 -6.55
CA TYR A 766 -37.59 11.74 -6.70
C TYR A 766 -38.50 10.58 -6.32
N ILE A 767 -38.15 9.36 -6.74
CA ILE A 767 -38.90 8.16 -6.38
C ILE A 767 -38.88 7.94 -4.88
N MET A 768 -37.75 8.18 -4.20
CA MET A 768 -37.64 8.04 -2.76
C MET A 768 -38.56 9.03 -2.03
N LEU A 769 -38.57 10.31 -2.42
CA LEU A 769 -39.48 11.32 -1.86
C LEU A 769 -40.96 10.96 -2.14
N SER A 770 -41.27 10.54 -3.36
CA SER A 770 -42.61 10.05 -3.73
C SER A 770 -43.05 8.88 -2.85
N ASN A 771 -42.15 7.94 -2.55
CA ASN A 771 -42.44 6.82 -1.64
C ASN A 771 -42.65 7.28 -0.19
N ILE A 772 -41.94 8.31 0.29
CA ILE A 772 -42.16 8.90 1.62
C ILE A 772 -43.59 9.45 1.71
N TYR A 773 -44.03 10.22 0.70
CA TYR A 773 -45.40 10.74 0.66
C TYR A 773 -46.45 9.64 0.54
N ALA A 774 -46.20 8.60 -0.27
CA ALA A 774 -47.11 7.47 -0.40
C ALA A 774 -47.28 6.72 0.93
N ASN A 775 -46.19 6.49 1.66
CA ASN A 775 -46.24 5.87 3.00
C ASN A 775 -47.01 6.73 4.02
N ALA A 776 -47.04 8.04 3.84
CA ALA A 776 -47.82 8.98 4.65
C ALA A 776 -49.24 9.24 4.11
N GLU A 777 -49.68 8.49 3.08
CA GLU A 777 -50.98 8.63 2.40
C GLU A 777 -51.22 10.03 1.77
N MET A 778 -50.14 10.77 1.50
CA MET A 778 -50.17 12.12 0.92
C MET A 778 -50.18 12.08 -0.62
N TRP A 779 -51.24 11.51 -1.21
CA TRP A 779 -51.33 11.28 -2.67
C TRP A 779 -51.25 12.56 -3.53
N GLY A 780 -51.69 13.71 -3.00
CA GLY A 780 -51.52 15.01 -3.67
C GLY A 780 -50.04 15.35 -3.92
N SER A 781 -49.20 15.16 -2.89
CA SER A 781 -47.75 15.38 -2.98
C SER A 781 -47.06 14.33 -3.85
N VAL A 782 -47.55 13.07 -3.86
CA VAL A 782 -47.08 12.04 -4.79
C VAL A 782 -47.26 12.48 -6.24
N ASN A 783 -48.45 13.01 -6.58
CA ASN A 783 -48.74 13.50 -7.93
C ASN A 783 -47.87 14.71 -8.29
N MET A 784 -47.65 15.63 -7.35
CA MET A 784 -46.73 16.76 -7.53
C MET A 784 -45.31 16.29 -7.90
N VAL A 785 -44.76 15.30 -7.20
CA VAL A 785 -43.42 14.75 -7.52
C VAL A 785 -43.39 14.10 -8.90
N ARG A 786 -44.45 13.38 -9.29
CA ARG A 786 -44.56 12.80 -10.64
C ARG A 786 -44.61 13.86 -11.73
N GLU A 787 -45.40 14.93 -11.54
CA GLU A 787 -45.42 16.06 -12.46
C GLU A 787 -44.05 16.76 -12.58
N MET A 788 -43.29 16.87 -11.47
CA MET A 788 -41.92 17.39 -11.51
C MET A 788 -41.00 16.51 -12.35
N MET A 789 -41.09 15.18 -12.18
CA MET A 789 -40.31 14.23 -12.99
C MET A 789 -40.65 14.34 -14.47
N GLU A 790 -41.94 14.44 -14.81
CA GLU A 790 -42.42 14.59 -16.19
C GLU A 790 -41.92 15.89 -16.83
N LYS A 791 -42.04 17.04 -16.13
CA LYS A 791 -41.56 18.35 -16.60
C LYS A 791 -40.06 18.35 -16.86
N LYS A 792 -39.28 17.61 -16.07
CA LYS A 792 -37.83 17.46 -16.24
C LYS A 792 -37.42 16.34 -17.20
N GLY A 793 -38.37 15.55 -17.74
CA GLY A 793 -38.08 14.42 -18.62
C GLY A 793 -37.44 13.21 -17.91
N ILE A 794 -37.51 13.14 -16.58
CA ILE A 794 -36.92 12.08 -15.77
C ILE A 794 -37.84 10.85 -15.80
N LYS A 795 -37.29 9.70 -16.21
CA LYS A 795 -38.05 8.45 -16.29
C LYS A 795 -37.59 7.46 -15.22
N LYS A 796 -38.55 6.75 -14.63
CA LYS A 796 -38.30 5.64 -13.72
C LYS A 796 -37.90 4.39 -14.52
N ASP A 797 -36.82 3.73 -14.10
CA ASP A 797 -36.44 2.43 -14.64
C ASP A 797 -37.45 1.34 -14.26
N ALA A 798 -37.77 0.49 -15.23
CA ALA A 798 -38.58 -0.70 -14.97
C ALA A 798 -37.80 -1.69 -14.11
N GLY A 799 -38.50 -2.39 -13.21
CA GLY A 799 -37.91 -3.44 -12.39
C GLY A 799 -37.57 -4.66 -13.24
N CYS A 800 -36.29 -4.88 -13.49
CA CYS A 800 -35.77 -5.96 -14.32
C CYS A 800 -34.98 -6.96 -13.48
N SER A 801 -35.24 -8.24 -13.70
CA SER A 801 -34.48 -9.34 -13.12
C SER A 801 -33.93 -10.21 -14.25
N TRP A 802 -32.73 -10.75 -14.09
CA TRP A 802 -32.16 -11.67 -15.07
C TRP A 802 -31.46 -12.84 -14.40
N ILE A 803 -31.43 -13.95 -15.14
CA ILE A 803 -30.79 -15.20 -14.75
C ILE A 803 -29.95 -15.73 -15.90
N GLN A 804 -28.90 -16.47 -15.58
CA GLN A 804 -28.11 -17.19 -16.58
C GLN A 804 -28.44 -18.68 -16.51
N ILE A 805 -28.97 -19.23 -17.61
CA ILE A 805 -29.17 -20.67 -17.77
C ILE A 805 -28.31 -21.13 -18.96
N LYS A 806 -27.40 -22.07 -18.70
CA LYS A 806 -26.38 -22.51 -19.67
C LYS A 806 -25.59 -21.28 -20.19
N ASN A 807 -25.67 -21.00 -21.49
CA ASN A 807 -24.95 -19.91 -22.17
C ASN A 807 -25.88 -18.75 -22.58
N ARG A 808 -27.10 -18.68 -22.04
CA ARG A 808 -28.07 -17.61 -22.34
C ARG A 808 -28.46 -16.84 -21.08
N ILE A 809 -28.52 -15.53 -21.19
CA ILE A 809 -29.10 -14.64 -20.18
C ILE A 809 -30.58 -14.45 -20.53
N HIS A 810 -31.45 -14.71 -19.57
CA HIS A 810 -32.89 -14.50 -19.69
C HIS A 810 -33.27 -13.32 -18.82
N THR A 811 -33.88 -12.29 -19.41
CA THR A 811 -34.28 -11.05 -18.74
C THR A 811 -35.79 -10.97 -18.63
N PHE A 812 -36.27 -10.58 -17.45
CA PHE A 812 -37.67 -10.46 -17.09
C PHE A 812 -37.95 -9.04 -16.63
N VAL A 813 -39.02 -8.44 -17.14
CA VAL A 813 -39.43 -7.07 -16.80
C VAL A 813 -40.71 -7.16 -15.97
N ALA A 814 -40.80 -6.39 -14.89
CA ALA A 814 -41.99 -6.35 -14.04
C ALA A 814 -43.22 -5.91 -14.87
N GLY A 815 -44.33 -6.64 -14.72
CA GLY A 815 -45.54 -6.45 -15.56
C GLY A 815 -45.41 -6.97 -17.01
N GLY A 816 -44.26 -7.49 -17.41
CA GLY A 816 -44.03 -8.17 -18.68
C GLY A 816 -44.14 -9.70 -18.58
N GLY A 817 -43.68 -10.41 -19.62
CA GLY A 817 -43.60 -11.88 -19.61
C GLY A 817 -44.93 -12.61 -19.84
N PHE A 818 -45.92 -11.94 -20.45
CA PHE A 818 -47.25 -12.50 -20.68
C PHE A 818 -47.26 -13.85 -21.41
N GLU A 819 -46.37 -14.04 -22.38
CA GLU A 819 -46.21 -15.32 -23.09
C GLU A 819 -45.72 -16.43 -22.16
N LEU A 820 -44.76 -16.14 -21.29
CA LEU A 820 -44.25 -17.09 -20.30
C LEU A 820 -45.31 -17.43 -19.25
N CYS A 821 -45.95 -16.41 -18.66
CA CYS A 821 -46.99 -16.59 -17.65
C CYS A 821 -48.19 -17.40 -18.18
N ASN A 822 -48.39 -17.42 -19.50
CA ASN A 822 -49.44 -18.20 -20.15
C ASN A 822 -49.04 -19.61 -20.54
N SER A 823 -47.76 -20.00 -20.42
CA SER A 823 -47.34 -21.36 -20.75
C SER A 823 -47.97 -22.37 -19.78
N PRO A 824 -48.36 -23.57 -20.26
CA PRO A 824 -48.94 -24.61 -19.40
C PRO A 824 -48.01 -25.01 -18.25
N GLU A 825 -46.70 -25.08 -18.52
CA GLU A 825 -45.67 -25.45 -17.56
C GLU A 825 -45.52 -24.40 -16.46
N PHE A 826 -45.54 -23.11 -16.83
CA PHE A 826 -45.47 -22.02 -15.86
C PHE A 826 -46.69 -22.01 -14.95
N LYS A 827 -47.90 -22.10 -15.53
CA LYS A 827 -49.15 -22.12 -14.76
C LYS A 827 -49.17 -23.29 -13.77
N LYS A 828 -48.75 -24.48 -14.21
CA LYS A 828 -48.67 -25.65 -13.34
C LYS A 828 -47.72 -25.43 -12.16
N VAL A 829 -46.46 -25.08 -12.44
CA VAL A 829 -45.44 -24.89 -11.39
C VAL A 829 -45.81 -23.73 -10.46
N TRP A 830 -46.38 -22.65 -11.00
CA TRP A 830 -46.85 -21.51 -10.21
C TRP A 830 -47.98 -21.90 -9.26
N SER A 831 -49.00 -22.61 -9.74
CA SER A 831 -50.12 -23.04 -8.90
C SER A 831 -49.68 -24.01 -7.80
N GLU A 832 -48.88 -25.02 -8.13
CA GLU A 832 -48.33 -25.99 -7.16
C GLU A 832 -47.48 -25.28 -6.09
N LEU A 833 -46.66 -24.30 -6.50
CA LEU A 833 -45.83 -23.52 -5.60
C LEU A 833 -46.66 -22.62 -4.68
N MET A 834 -47.69 -21.96 -5.21
CA MET A 834 -48.56 -21.07 -4.42
C MET A 834 -49.42 -21.85 -3.42
N GLU A 835 -49.91 -23.03 -3.79
CA GLU A 835 -50.62 -23.94 -2.86
C GLU A 835 -49.69 -24.37 -1.72
N ALA A 836 -48.49 -24.87 -2.05
CA ALA A 836 -47.49 -25.23 -1.04
C ALA A 836 -47.05 -24.04 -0.16
N MET A 837 -47.06 -22.81 -0.70
CA MET A 837 -46.77 -21.60 0.06
C MET A 837 -47.86 -21.26 1.07
N GLN A 838 -49.13 -21.39 0.68
CA GLN A 838 -50.26 -21.16 1.58
C GLN A 838 -50.26 -22.17 2.73
N ASP A 839 -49.98 -23.44 2.44
CA ASP A 839 -49.82 -24.49 3.46
C ASP A 839 -48.66 -24.20 4.44
N ASN A 840 -47.61 -23.50 3.97
CA ASN A 840 -46.48 -23.06 4.78
C ASN A 840 -46.69 -21.67 5.44
N GLY A 841 -47.92 -21.14 5.41
CA GLY A 841 -48.30 -19.91 6.10
C GLY A 841 -47.82 -18.60 5.43
N TYR A 842 -47.46 -18.62 4.15
CA TYR A 842 -47.12 -17.40 3.42
C TYR A 842 -48.37 -16.56 3.12
N ILE A 843 -48.31 -15.27 3.45
CA ILE A 843 -49.36 -14.28 3.17
C ILE A 843 -48.73 -13.17 2.32
N THR A 844 -49.38 -12.84 1.20
CA THR A 844 -48.94 -11.76 0.31
C THR A 844 -49.10 -10.40 1.01
N ASP A 845 -47.99 -9.67 1.14
CA ASP A 845 -48.01 -8.29 1.62
C ASP A 845 -48.22 -7.31 0.45
N THR A 846 -49.44 -6.80 0.32
CA THR A 846 -49.84 -5.86 -0.74
C THR A 846 -49.40 -4.41 -0.47
N SER A 847 -48.92 -4.09 0.75
CA SER A 847 -48.48 -2.73 1.12
C SER A 847 -47.27 -2.24 0.32
N VAL A 848 -46.52 -3.16 -0.28
CA VAL A 848 -45.37 -2.86 -1.15
C VAL A 848 -45.78 -2.16 -2.46
N VAL A 849 -47.05 -2.17 -2.82
CA VAL A 849 -47.58 -1.48 -4.01
C VAL A 849 -48.02 -0.06 -3.62
N LEU A 850 -47.12 0.90 -3.83
CA LEU A 850 -47.32 2.32 -3.55
C LEU A 850 -48.13 3.04 -4.65
N HIS A 851 -49.29 2.48 -5.00
CA HIS A 851 -50.25 3.07 -5.93
C HIS A 851 -51.65 3.03 -5.32
N ASP A 852 -52.42 4.09 -5.59
CA ASP A 852 -53.81 4.21 -5.17
C ASP A 852 -54.72 3.36 -6.07
N VAL A 853 -54.71 2.04 -5.82
CA VAL A 853 -55.52 1.02 -6.51
C VAL A 853 -56.09 0.04 -5.48
N ASN A 854 -57.12 -0.73 -5.86
CA ASN A 854 -57.72 -1.70 -4.95
C ASN A 854 -56.77 -2.88 -4.61
N GLU A 855 -57.06 -3.57 -3.51
CA GLU A 855 -56.19 -4.66 -3.00
C GLU A 855 -56.04 -5.84 -3.96
N GLU A 856 -57.05 -6.14 -4.78
CA GLU A 856 -56.99 -7.19 -5.80
C GLU A 856 -55.96 -6.86 -6.90
N VAL A 857 -55.95 -5.60 -7.35
CA VAL A 857 -54.96 -5.12 -8.34
C VAL A 857 -53.57 -5.06 -7.72
N LYS A 858 -53.43 -4.65 -6.46
CA LYS A 858 -52.14 -4.70 -5.76
C LYS A 858 -51.59 -6.12 -5.69
N ALA A 859 -52.41 -7.10 -5.29
CA ALA A 859 -52.00 -8.50 -5.23
C ALA A 859 -51.57 -9.05 -6.60
N LEU A 860 -52.27 -8.67 -7.67
CA LEU A 860 -51.90 -9.05 -9.04
C LEU A 860 -50.55 -8.44 -9.46
N TRP A 861 -50.30 -7.17 -9.13
CA TRP A 861 -49.06 -6.49 -9.48
C TRP A 861 -47.84 -7.07 -8.76
N VAL A 862 -48.01 -7.44 -7.49
CA VAL A 862 -46.98 -8.12 -6.70
C VAL A 862 -46.59 -9.47 -7.33
N CYS A 863 -47.57 -10.24 -7.81
CA CYS A 863 -47.32 -11.49 -8.54
C CYS A 863 -46.53 -11.28 -9.83
N GLY A 864 -46.64 -10.09 -10.45
CA GLY A 864 -45.95 -9.70 -11.68
C GLY A 864 -44.52 -9.16 -11.48
N HIS A 865 -43.97 -9.20 -10.26
CA HIS A 865 -42.58 -8.78 -10.00
C HIS A 865 -41.57 -9.68 -10.74
N SER A 866 -40.57 -9.05 -11.35
CA SER A 866 -39.63 -9.74 -12.26
C SER A 866 -38.81 -10.84 -11.59
N GLU A 867 -38.50 -10.72 -10.30
CA GLU A 867 -37.77 -11.73 -9.52
C GLU A 867 -38.58 -13.02 -9.35
N ARG A 868 -39.92 -12.94 -9.25
CA ARG A 868 -40.79 -14.11 -9.17
C ARG A 868 -40.86 -14.83 -10.50
N LEU A 869 -41.02 -14.07 -11.58
CA LEU A 869 -40.99 -14.61 -12.95
C LEU A 869 -39.66 -15.32 -13.23
N ALA A 870 -38.54 -14.68 -12.87
CA ALA A 870 -37.21 -15.22 -13.00
C ALA A 870 -37.02 -16.51 -12.20
N THR A 871 -37.50 -16.53 -10.95
CA THR A 871 -37.41 -17.70 -10.06
C THR A 871 -38.20 -18.87 -10.62
N THR A 872 -39.46 -18.66 -10.98
CA THR A 872 -40.33 -19.71 -11.53
C THR A 872 -39.79 -20.25 -12.84
N PHE A 873 -39.30 -19.37 -13.72
CA PHE A 873 -38.62 -19.79 -14.94
C PHE A 873 -37.39 -20.66 -14.64
N ALA A 874 -36.59 -20.29 -13.65
CA ALA A 874 -35.42 -21.07 -13.23
C ALA A 874 -35.83 -22.44 -12.67
N LEU A 875 -36.91 -22.54 -11.88
CA LEU A 875 -37.41 -23.81 -11.35
C LEU A 875 -37.82 -24.79 -12.46
N ILE A 876 -38.43 -24.28 -13.53
CA ILE A 876 -38.84 -25.07 -14.71
C ILE A 876 -37.61 -25.57 -15.49
N HIS A 877 -36.62 -24.71 -15.69
CA HIS A 877 -35.54 -24.94 -16.67
C HIS A 877 -34.23 -25.46 -16.06
N THR A 878 -34.19 -25.74 -14.76
CA THR A 878 -32.98 -26.25 -14.07
C THR A 878 -33.28 -27.50 -13.25
N ALA A 879 -32.30 -28.42 -13.20
CA ALA A 879 -32.42 -29.68 -12.47
C ALA A 879 -32.71 -29.45 -10.97
N ALA A 880 -33.40 -30.41 -10.34
CA ALA A 880 -33.69 -30.40 -8.92
C ALA A 880 -32.40 -30.17 -8.09
N LYS A 881 -32.50 -29.37 -7.02
CA LYS A 881 -31.38 -28.97 -6.12
C LYS A 881 -30.31 -28.06 -6.74
N MET A 882 -30.38 -27.70 -8.03
CA MET A 882 -29.47 -26.70 -8.59
C MET A 882 -29.75 -25.31 -7.98
N PRO A 883 -28.71 -24.58 -7.52
CA PRO A 883 -28.89 -23.23 -6.99
C PRO A 883 -29.40 -22.27 -8.05
N VAL A 884 -30.38 -21.45 -7.69
CA VAL A 884 -30.95 -20.41 -8.56
C VAL A 884 -30.22 -19.10 -8.28
N ARG A 885 -29.78 -18.39 -9.33
CA ARG A 885 -29.07 -17.11 -9.21
C ARG A 885 -29.80 -16.05 -10.01
N ILE A 886 -30.21 -14.98 -9.32
CA ILE A 886 -31.01 -13.91 -9.88
C ILE A 886 -30.30 -12.59 -9.59
N THR A 887 -30.24 -11.71 -10.57
CA THR A 887 -29.76 -10.34 -10.38
C THR A 887 -30.89 -9.39 -10.73
N LYS A 888 -31.09 -8.38 -9.88
CA LYS A 888 -32.14 -7.37 -10.00
C LYS A 888 -31.52 -5.98 -10.06
N ASN A 889 -32.01 -5.12 -10.95
CA ASN A 889 -31.55 -3.73 -11.08
C ASN A 889 -32.10 -2.78 -10.00
N LEU A 890 -33.03 -3.25 -9.17
CA LEU A 890 -33.64 -2.51 -8.07
C LEU A 890 -33.56 -3.32 -6.78
N ARG A 891 -33.71 -2.65 -5.63
CA ARG A 891 -33.86 -3.31 -4.33
C ARG A 891 -35.04 -4.28 -4.33
N VAL A 892 -34.88 -5.45 -3.71
CA VAL A 892 -35.97 -6.43 -3.56
C VAL A 892 -36.99 -5.91 -2.54
N CYS A 893 -38.29 -6.06 -2.84
CA CYS A 893 -39.35 -5.66 -1.89
C CYS A 893 -39.51 -6.68 -0.75
N VAL A 894 -40.12 -6.25 0.35
CA VAL A 894 -40.35 -7.06 1.55
C VAL A 894 -41.08 -8.37 1.23
N ASP A 895 -42.14 -8.28 0.44
CA ASP A 895 -42.95 -9.43 0.07
C ASP A 895 -42.22 -10.41 -0.87
N CYS A 896 -41.44 -9.94 -1.85
CA CYS A 896 -40.66 -10.81 -2.72
C CYS A 896 -39.49 -11.49 -2.00
N HIS A 897 -38.87 -10.81 -1.03
CA HIS A 897 -37.88 -11.41 -0.17
C HIS A 897 -38.48 -12.55 0.68
N SER A 898 -39.62 -12.29 1.33
CA SER A 898 -40.35 -13.30 2.11
C SER A 898 -40.79 -14.48 1.23
N TRP A 899 -41.34 -14.20 0.05
CA TRP A 899 -41.70 -15.21 -0.93
C TRP A 899 -40.50 -16.11 -1.29
N LEU A 900 -39.33 -15.54 -1.57
CA LEU A 900 -38.12 -16.31 -1.90
C LEU A 900 -37.63 -17.20 -0.74
N LYS A 901 -37.81 -16.79 0.52
CA LYS A 901 -37.56 -17.66 1.69
C LYS A 901 -38.44 -18.91 1.62
N HIS A 902 -39.75 -18.73 1.43
CA HIS A 902 -40.67 -19.86 1.31
C HIS A 902 -40.35 -20.75 0.11
N VAL A 903 -40.02 -20.17 -1.07
CA VAL A 903 -39.57 -20.98 -2.23
C VAL A 903 -38.36 -21.82 -1.86
N SER A 904 -37.35 -21.24 -1.20
CA SER A 904 -36.14 -21.97 -0.81
C SER A 904 -36.46 -23.12 0.14
N SER A 905 -37.35 -22.91 1.11
CA SER A 905 -37.82 -23.95 2.04
C SER A 905 -38.55 -25.08 1.31
N ILE A 906 -39.56 -24.75 0.50
CA ILE A 906 -40.41 -25.73 -0.22
C ILE A 906 -39.59 -26.55 -1.23
N THR A 907 -38.73 -25.88 -2.00
CA THR A 907 -37.98 -26.53 -3.09
C THR A 907 -36.67 -27.17 -2.62
N GLY A 908 -36.22 -26.87 -1.40
CA GLY A 908 -34.91 -27.26 -0.87
C GLY A 908 -33.74 -26.70 -1.68
N ARG A 909 -33.94 -25.63 -2.46
CA ARG A 909 -32.90 -25.02 -3.30
C ARG A 909 -32.30 -23.80 -2.62
N VAL A 910 -31.00 -23.62 -2.81
CA VAL A 910 -30.33 -22.35 -2.50
C VAL A 910 -30.70 -21.35 -3.58
N ILE A 911 -31.24 -20.19 -3.19
CA ILE A 911 -31.53 -19.09 -4.10
C ILE A 911 -30.63 -17.92 -3.72
N VAL A 912 -29.86 -17.42 -4.67
CA VAL A 912 -28.99 -16.26 -4.48
C VAL A 912 -29.56 -15.12 -5.31
N LEU A 913 -30.05 -14.08 -4.64
CA LEU A 913 -30.55 -12.86 -5.26
C LEU A 913 -29.56 -11.72 -5.02
N ARG A 914 -29.05 -11.11 -6.08
CA ARG A 914 -28.33 -9.83 -6.01
C ARG A 914 -29.30 -8.69 -6.29
N ASP A 915 -29.39 -7.72 -5.38
CA ASP A 915 -30.03 -6.44 -5.63
C ASP A 915 -28.99 -5.32 -5.78
N THR A 916 -29.43 -4.06 -5.77
CA THR A 916 -28.53 -2.89 -5.92
C THR A 916 -27.52 -2.75 -4.79
N ASN A 917 -27.78 -3.33 -3.61
CA ASN A 917 -27.03 -3.08 -2.39
C ASN A 917 -26.24 -4.31 -1.93
N ARG A 918 -26.79 -5.52 -2.09
CA ARG A 918 -26.22 -6.75 -1.52
C ARG A 918 -26.67 -8.04 -2.21
N PHE A 919 -26.12 -9.15 -1.74
CA PHE A 919 -26.67 -10.48 -1.98
C PHE A 919 -27.54 -10.95 -0.82
N HIS A 920 -28.59 -11.67 -1.18
CA HIS A 920 -29.49 -12.40 -0.32
C HIS A 920 -29.31 -13.89 -0.64
N HIS A 921 -28.82 -14.66 0.33
CA HIS A 921 -28.66 -16.11 0.20
C HIS A 921 -29.78 -16.80 0.93
N PHE A 922 -30.81 -17.22 0.20
CA PHE A 922 -31.93 -17.98 0.72
C PHE A 922 -31.56 -19.46 0.77
N LYS A 923 -31.62 -20.05 1.97
CA LYS A 923 -31.37 -21.46 2.20
C LYS A 923 -32.28 -21.96 3.31
N GLU A 924 -33.05 -23.02 3.04
CA GLU A 924 -33.90 -23.70 4.03
C GLU A 924 -34.87 -22.74 4.75
N GLY A 925 -35.40 -21.74 4.03
CA GLY A 925 -36.32 -20.76 4.60
C GLY A 925 -35.68 -19.58 5.33
N ALA A 926 -34.36 -19.56 5.49
CA ALA A 926 -33.61 -18.44 6.06
C ALA A 926 -32.91 -17.62 4.96
N CYS A 927 -32.61 -16.35 5.24
CA CYS A 927 -31.79 -15.50 4.37
C CYS A 927 -30.55 -15.00 5.12
N SER A 928 -29.41 -14.88 4.44
CA SER A 928 -28.18 -14.32 5.01
C SER A 928 -28.30 -12.85 5.48
N CYS A 929 -29.40 -12.15 5.20
CA CYS A 929 -29.64 -10.81 5.75
C CYS A 929 -30.30 -10.80 7.13
N ASN A 930 -30.72 -11.94 7.67
CA ASN A 930 -31.49 -12.04 8.92
C ASN A 930 -32.72 -11.13 8.96
N ASP A 931 -33.37 -10.97 7.80
CA ASP A 931 -34.49 -10.08 7.57
C ASP A 931 -34.25 -8.58 7.87
N TYR A 932 -32.97 -8.18 7.92
CA TYR A 932 -32.55 -6.78 8.00
C TYR A 932 -31.87 -6.36 6.70
N TRP A 933 -32.57 -5.64 5.82
CA TRP A 933 -31.96 -5.17 4.55
C TRP A 933 -32.47 -3.82 4.10
#